data_AF-A0A7X7P2A3-F1
#
_entry.id   AF-A0A7X7P2A3-F1
#
_cell.length_a   1.000
_cell.length_b   1.000
_cell.length_c   1.000
_cell.angle_alpha   90.00
_cell.angle_beta   90.00
_cell.angle_gamma   90.00
#
_symmetry.space_group_name_H-M   'P 1'
#
loop_
_entity.id
_entity.type
_entity.pdbx_description
1 polymer ?
#
loop_
_entity_poly.entity_id
_entity_poly.type
_entity_poly.pdbx_seq_one_letter_code
_entity_poly.pdbx_strand_id
1 'polypeptide(L)'
;MLEINSPSPDVVALSGRLDGGGAVSFDTRVLPLAPRPSPLILDFQQVSFLSSAGIRSLLRMEKKLRAGDAHLILVALQPPVAQAIETSGLLAQFVVAETMDEARALLHDASCPAAAESTGSFDGHVVAAHRLPDPFAQLVAWSPATEGSDAASLLPATLSELPLALGQGGFGSSREDAVDSFGAFLAAASTVILAPDGSPHPDYLQSSQPEAVSFYVSSALCVRGRPAAFLRLDANGMSFGEFAAALPGWSARILNAPVPNLAFLLHAAVLSDDASPPEDILALGFAMADAATQPPLLAQFRPGDWTAVSPSVQCLADAIRLAGHRPVDARDPQALLTETLDPDRFLGVAALPPDTRIGPASVWIYLPDEIRPAAETRLKIETDDDLVFPDEWDLITRRIYSDARRVVLTRMSGGYSATTMRAESVDAEGRRMIPTVLKISTLLLTHAEMSAYHEHVKKFILNNSTVIMGYAAQGSWAGLRYNFVGVNGPGSTLAWFSDHYNRRPTEELVPIVDAVFGQVLWPWYGQTQREVLRPFEQHAPATRFFSDIPGEAQRVLGISPDAPLLPCDALGRDLPNPFHFLRHEFPRLQSWARPWYSCITHGDLNLNNILIDEKENIYVIDFSETRPRNALSDFARIEPVITLQATRLDNERDMTDLLVFLDGLVSVSPLKDDPPLRYTGDDPMVEKAWRVLCQLRQYARKTVGGDDQPLFYWLPMLEWTIPCVYFAQLSPLRKRLWAFFAALLCEQIQACLQTYDPSPSP
;
A
#
# COMPACT_ATOMS: atom_id res chain seq x y z
N MET A 1 -38.08 -5.43 -11.21
CA MET A 1 -38.21 -4.97 -12.62
C MET A 1 -37.52 -3.62 -12.69
N LEU A 2 -36.75 -3.32 -13.76
CA LEU A 2 -36.07 -2.02 -13.87
C LEU A 2 -37.10 -0.93 -14.19
N GLU A 3 -37.25 0.02 -13.29
CA GLU A 3 -38.05 1.23 -13.52
C GLU A 3 -37.16 2.33 -14.10
N ILE A 4 -37.72 3.11 -15.02
CA ILE A 4 -36.98 4.08 -15.83
C ILE A 4 -37.80 5.36 -15.86
N ASN A 5 -37.23 6.42 -15.30
CA ASN A 5 -37.84 7.74 -15.26
C ASN A 5 -36.89 8.74 -15.93
N SER A 6 -37.40 9.66 -16.73
CA SER A 6 -36.60 10.71 -17.37
C SER A 6 -36.93 12.06 -16.75
N PRO A 7 -36.25 12.47 -15.66
CA PRO A 7 -36.51 13.76 -15.01
C PRO A 7 -36.16 14.97 -15.90
N SER A 8 -35.31 14.79 -16.91
CA SER A 8 -34.99 15.80 -17.92
C SER A 8 -34.64 15.10 -19.25
N PRO A 9 -34.53 15.81 -20.39
CA PRO A 9 -34.14 15.21 -21.66
C PRO A 9 -32.73 14.60 -21.63
N ASP A 10 -31.86 15.04 -20.72
CA ASP A 10 -30.46 14.63 -20.62
C ASP A 10 -30.19 13.64 -19.47
N VAL A 11 -31.18 13.42 -18.59
CA VAL A 11 -31.04 12.58 -17.40
C VAL A 11 -32.07 11.45 -17.44
N VAL A 12 -31.60 10.22 -17.27
CA VAL A 12 -32.44 9.03 -17.08
C VAL A 12 -32.13 8.40 -15.72
N ALA A 13 -33.10 8.42 -14.83
CA ALA A 13 -33.04 7.76 -13.54
C ALA A 13 -33.50 6.31 -13.64
N LEU A 14 -32.64 5.43 -13.15
CA LEU A 14 -32.86 3.98 -13.11
C LEU A 14 -33.16 3.57 -11.67
N SER A 15 -34.20 2.76 -11.48
CA SER A 15 -34.56 2.20 -10.18
C SER A 15 -34.76 0.69 -10.25
N GLY A 16 -34.23 -0.04 -9.26
CA GLY A 16 -34.36 -1.49 -9.15
C GLY A 16 -33.07 -2.24 -9.47
N ARG A 17 -33.11 -3.20 -10.41
CA ARG A 17 -32.01 -4.12 -10.72
C ARG A 17 -31.73 -4.14 -12.22
N LEU A 18 -30.47 -3.96 -12.62
CA LEU A 18 -30.00 -4.09 -14.01
C LEU A 18 -29.41 -5.49 -14.24
N ASP A 19 -30.27 -6.51 -14.06
CA ASP A 19 -29.97 -7.92 -14.32
C ASP A 19 -30.37 -8.33 -15.75
N GLY A 20 -30.46 -9.63 -16.06
CA GLY A 20 -30.86 -10.08 -17.41
C GLY A 20 -32.22 -9.55 -17.87
N GLY A 21 -33.20 -9.42 -16.97
CA GLY A 21 -34.51 -8.84 -17.30
C GLY A 21 -34.47 -7.31 -17.34
N GLY A 22 -33.68 -6.69 -16.45
CA GLY A 22 -33.41 -5.26 -16.48
C GLY A 22 -32.71 -4.80 -17.76
N ALA A 23 -31.74 -5.57 -18.26
CA ALA A 23 -31.01 -5.31 -19.49
C ALA A 23 -31.93 -5.27 -20.72
N VAL A 24 -32.91 -6.19 -20.83
CA VAL A 24 -33.93 -6.15 -21.90
C VAL A 24 -34.76 -4.87 -21.80
N SER A 25 -35.15 -4.49 -20.59
CA SER A 25 -35.94 -3.26 -20.35
C SER A 25 -35.16 -1.99 -20.68
N PHE A 26 -33.86 -1.99 -20.41
CA PHE A 26 -32.92 -0.92 -20.74
C PHE A 26 -32.69 -0.82 -22.26
N ASP A 27 -32.39 -1.94 -22.92
CA ASP A 27 -32.17 -2.00 -24.36
C ASP A 27 -33.41 -1.58 -25.16
N THR A 28 -34.62 -1.84 -24.63
CA THR A 28 -35.87 -1.47 -25.29
C THR A 28 -36.23 0.01 -25.12
N ARG A 29 -35.93 0.61 -23.95
CA ARG A 29 -36.46 1.94 -23.57
C ARG A 29 -35.40 3.05 -23.50
N VAL A 30 -34.16 2.72 -23.17
CA VAL A 30 -33.08 3.70 -22.96
C VAL A 30 -32.13 3.72 -24.15
N LEU A 31 -31.72 2.56 -24.66
CA LEU A 31 -30.81 2.47 -25.80
C LEU A 31 -31.28 3.21 -27.08
N PRO A 32 -32.59 3.35 -27.37
CA PRO A 32 -33.07 4.19 -28.48
C PRO A 32 -32.86 5.70 -28.29
N LEU A 33 -32.54 6.17 -27.08
CA LEU A 33 -32.20 7.57 -26.79
C LEU A 33 -30.77 7.94 -27.20
N ALA A 34 -29.96 6.94 -27.57
CA ALA A 34 -28.56 7.12 -27.94
C ALA A 34 -28.27 8.04 -29.14
N PRO A 35 -29.10 8.13 -30.20
CA PRO A 35 -28.86 9.08 -31.28
C PRO A 35 -29.16 10.49 -30.76
N ARG A 36 -28.15 11.15 -30.21
CA ARG A 36 -28.25 12.50 -29.65
C ARG A 36 -26.91 13.24 -29.71
N PRO A 37 -26.93 14.59 -29.83
CA PRO A 37 -25.71 15.41 -29.94
C PRO A 37 -25.09 15.79 -28.58
N SER A 38 -25.64 15.32 -27.47
CA SER A 38 -25.20 15.66 -26.11
C SER A 38 -25.01 14.40 -25.26
N PRO A 39 -24.10 14.43 -24.26
CA PRO A 39 -23.95 13.33 -23.31
C PRO A 39 -25.27 12.97 -22.60
N LEU A 40 -25.41 11.71 -22.20
CA LEU A 40 -26.55 11.22 -21.45
C LEU A 40 -26.12 10.87 -20.02
N ILE A 41 -26.81 11.42 -19.03
CA ILE A 41 -26.62 11.06 -17.63
C ILE A 41 -27.56 9.90 -17.29
N LEU A 42 -26.99 8.84 -16.72
CA LEU A 42 -27.74 7.77 -16.08
C LEU A 42 -27.58 7.85 -14.56
N ASP A 43 -28.68 8.06 -13.86
CA ASP A 43 -28.71 8.09 -12.40
C ASP A 43 -28.92 6.68 -11.83
N PHE A 44 -27.91 6.20 -11.09
CA PHE A 44 -27.86 4.90 -10.45
C PHE A 44 -28.20 4.93 -8.96
N GLN A 45 -28.64 6.06 -8.41
CA GLN A 45 -28.90 6.21 -6.98
C GLN A 45 -29.84 5.13 -6.43
N GLN A 46 -30.81 4.67 -7.23
CA GLN A 46 -31.80 3.65 -6.85
C GLN A 46 -31.54 2.29 -7.53
N VAL A 47 -30.35 2.07 -8.11
CA VAL A 47 -29.95 0.79 -8.71
C VAL A 47 -29.18 -0.05 -7.70
N SER A 48 -29.82 -1.13 -7.26
CA SER A 48 -29.30 -2.02 -6.20
C SER A 48 -28.38 -3.13 -6.71
N PHE A 49 -28.35 -3.40 -8.02
CA PHE A 49 -27.64 -4.55 -8.58
C PHE A 49 -27.38 -4.41 -10.09
N LEU A 50 -26.21 -4.88 -10.52
CA LEU A 50 -25.77 -4.92 -11.92
C LEU A 50 -25.17 -6.30 -12.25
N SER A 51 -25.64 -6.94 -13.31
CA SER A 51 -25.05 -8.20 -13.82
C SER A 51 -24.23 -7.96 -15.09
N SER A 52 -23.49 -8.97 -15.56
CA SER A 52 -22.77 -8.91 -16.84
C SER A 52 -23.68 -8.61 -18.05
N ALA A 53 -24.98 -8.95 -17.97
CA ALA A 53 -25.94 -8.56 -19.00
C ALA A 53 -26.22 -7.05 -18.99
N GLY A 54 -26.34 -6.44 -17.80
CA GLY A 54 -26.48 -5.01 -17.63
C GLY A 54 -25.24 -4.23 -18.08
N ILE A 55 -24.04 -4.71 -17.74
CA ILE A 55 -22.77 -4.11 -18.21
C ILE A 55 -22.72 -4.07 -19.74
N ARG A 56 -23.10 -5.17 -20.42
CA ARG A 56 -23.15 -5.19 -21.89
C ARG A 56 -24.16 -4.18 -22.47
N SER A 57 -25.29 -3.97 -21.81
CA SER A 57 -26.26 -2.94 -22.22
C SER A 57 -25.70 -1.52 -22.07
N LEU A 58 -24.97 -1.24 -20.99
CA LEU A 58 -24.27 0.04 -20.81
C LEU A 58 -23.19 0.26 -21.86
N LEU A 59 -22.38 -0.77 -22.16
CA LEU A 59 -21.37 -0.69 -23.24
C LEU A 59 -21.99 -0.46 -24.61
N ARG A 60 -23.14 -1.08 -24.91
CA ARG A 60 -23.87 -0.83 -26.16
C ARG A 60 -24.36 0.60 -26.26
N MET A 61 -24.80 1.18 -25.15
CA MET A 61 -25.20 2.58 -25.08
C MET A 61 -24.01 3.51 -25.30
N GLU A 62 -22.92 3.30 -24.57
CA GLU A 62 -21.68 4.08 -24.70
C GLU A 62 -21.16 4.05 -26.15
N LYS A 63 -21.08 2.86 -26.76
CA LYS A 63 -20.64 2.71 -28.14
C LYS A 63 -21.53 3.45 -29.15
N LYS A 64 -22.85 3.49 -28.92
CA LYS A 64 -23.78 4.22 -29.79
C LYS A 64 -23.69 5.73 -29.62
N LEU A 65 -23.52 6.21 -28.39
CA LEU A 65 -23.31 7.62 -28.11
C LEU A 65 -21.98 8.10 -28.71
N ARG A 66 -20.91 7.32 -28.57
CA ARG A 66 -19.60 7.62 -29.17
C ARG A 66 -19.63 7.71 -30.69
N ALA A 67 -20.50 6.95 -31.34
CA ALA A 67 -20.67 7.05 -32.79
C ALA A 67 -21.29 8.39 -33.25
N GLY A 68 -21.81 9.20 -32.33
CA GLY A 68 -22.33 10.55 -32.58
C GLY A 68 -21.64 11.62 -31.71
N ASP A 69 -20.37 11.42 -31.35
CA ASP A 69 -19.57 12.35 -30.52
C ASP A 69 -20.16 12.70 -29.15
N ALA A 70 -20.93 11.77 -28.55
CA ALA A 70 -21.45 11.88 -27.20
C ALA A 70 -20.93 10.73 -26.30
N HIS A 71 -21.05 10.89 -24.98
CA HIS A 71 -20.64 9.88 -24.00
C HIS A 71 -21.73 9.65 -22.95
N LEU A 72 -21.64 8.51 -22.26
CA LEU A 72 -22.49 8.15 -21.14
C LEU A 72 -21.82 8.58 -19.83
N ILE A 73 -22.55 9.34 -19.01
CA ILE A 73 -22.14 9.73 -17.66
C ILE A 73 -22.94 8.90 -16.67
N LEU A 74 -22.26 8.11 -15.84
CA LEU A 74 -22.88 7.33 -14.76
C LEU A 74 -22.77 8.12 -13.47
N VAL A 75 -23.90 8.38 -12.80
CA VAL A 75 -23.92 9.14 -11.55
C VAL A 75 -24.51 8.36 -10.39
N ALA A 76 -24.02 8.62 -9.18
CA ALA A 76 -24.51 8.04 -7.93
C ALA A 76 -24.48 6.49 -7.93
N LEU A 77 -23.40 5.90 -8.46
CA LEU A 77 -23.19 4.46 -8.45
C LEU A 77 -23.20 3.93 -7.01
N GLN A 78 -24.07 2.97 -6.75
CA GLN A 78 -24.07 2.27 -5.46
C GLN A 78 -22.82 1.36 -5.36
N PRO A 79 -22.22 1.18 -4.17
CA PRO A 79 -20.96 0.43 -4.03
C PRO A 79 -20.96 -0.97 -4.69
N PRO A 80 -22.04 -1.78 -4.62
CA PRO A 80 -22.08 -3.08 -5.32
C PRO A 80 -22.07 -2.96 -6.85
N VAL A 81 -22.61 -1.87 -7.39
CA VAL A 81 -22.65 -1.59 -8.83
C VAL A 81 -21.29 -1.08 -9.30
N ALA A 82 -20.67 -0.16 -8.55
CA ALA A 82 -19.33 0.33 -8.84
C ALA A 82 -18.30 -0.82 -8.85
N GLN A 83 -18.32 -1.66 -7.80
CA GLN A 83 -17.45 -2.84 -7.72
C GLN A 83 -17.66 -3.83 -8.88
N ALA A 84 -18.90 -4.01 -9.35
CA ALA A 84 -19.18 -4.88 -10.49
C ALA A 84 -18.59 -4.34 -11.80
N ILE A 85 -18.60 -3.01 -12.00
CA ILE A 85 -17.98 -2.36 -13.17
C ILE A 85 -16.46 -2.42 -13.06
N GLU A 86 -15.90 -2.14 -11.87
CA GLU A 86 -14.46 -2.16 -11.60
C GLU A 86 -13.86 -3.56 -11.77
N THR A 87 -14.47 -4.59 -11.18
CA THR A 87 -14.04 -6.00 -11.30
C THR A 87 -14.08 -6.49 -12.75
N SER A 88 -14.92 -5.88 -13.59
CA SER A 88 -14.98 -6.21 -15.02
C SER A 88 -13.86 -5.57 -15.85
N GLY A 89 -13.06 -4.67 -15.27
CA GLY A 89 -12.00 -3.93 -15.97
C GLY A 89 -12.51 -2.87 -16.94
N LEU A 90 -13.80 -2.51 -16.86
CA LEU A 90 -14.47 -1.64 -17.83
C LEU A 90 -14.78 -0.24 -17.28
N LEU A 91 -14.36 0.06 -16.05
CA LEU A 91 -14.62 1.35 -15.41
C LEU A 91 -14.05 2.52 -16.22
N ALA A 92 -12.86 2.36 -16.80
CA ALA A 92 -12.21 3.36 -17.65
C ALA A 92 -12.97 3.68 -18.96
N GLN A 93 -13.99 2.89 -19.34
CA GLN A 93 -14.80 3.15 -20.53
C GLN A 93 -15.98 4.09 -20.28
N PHE A 94 -16.28 4.40 -19.02
CA PHE A 94 -17.40 5.25 -18.63
C PHE A 94 -16.89 6.50 -17.93
N VAL A 95 -17.57 7.62 -18.17
CA VAL A 95 -17.41 8.81 -17.31
C VAL A 95 -18.27 8.58 -16.07
N VAL A 96 -17.67 8.67 -14.89
CA VAL A 96 -18.36 8.46 -13.61
C VAL A 96 -18.30 9.74 -12.79
N ALA A 97 -19.45 10.15 -12.26
CA ALA A 97 -19.59 11.25 -11.32
C ALA A 97 -20.16 10.75 -9.99
N GLU A 98 -19.67 11.27 -8.88
CA GLU A 98 -20.18 10.91 -7.55
C GLU A 98 -21.53 11.56 -7.30
N THR A 99 -21.72 12.81 -7.77
CA THR A 99 -22.91 13.61 -7.48
C THR A 99 -23.62 14.09 -8.74
N MET A 100 -24.92 14.36 -8.64
CA MET A 100 -25.71 14.92 -9.74
C MET A 100 -25.22 16.30 -10.17
N ASP A 101 -24.65 17.08 -9.25
CA ASP A 101 -24.09 18.40 -9.55
C ASP A 101 -22.79 18.28 -10.35
N GLU A 102 -21.91 17.32 -10.00
CA GLU A 102 -20.73 16.97 -10.79
C GLU A 102 -21.11 16.42 -12.17
N ALA A 103 -22.11 15.53 -12.24
CA ALA A 103 -22.61 15.02 -13.53
C ALA A 103 -23.18 16.12 -14.41
N ARG A 104 -23.89 17.09 -13.82
CA ARG A 104 -24.38 18.28 -14.52
C ARG A 104 -23.27 19.24 -14.90
N ALA A 105 -22.22 19.35 -14.09
CA ALA A 105 -21.03 20.11 -14.44
C ALA A 105 -20.33 19.49 -15.66
N LEU A 106 -20.15 18.17 -15.68
CA LEU A 106 -19.63 17.43 -16.85
C LEU A 106 -20.54 17.58 -18.09
N LEU A 107 -21.86 17.62 -17.88
CA LEU A 107 -22.82 17.90 -18.95
C LEU A 107 -22.72 19.36 -19.43
N HIS A 108 -22.48 20.30 -18.54
CA HIS A 108 -22.23 21.72 -18.84
C HIS A 108 -20.86 21.97 -19.44
N ASP A 109 -19.86 21.14 -19.17
CA ASP A 109 -18.53 21.18 -19.79
C ASP A 109 -18.61 20.70 -21.25
N ALA A 110 -19.45 19.70 -21.52
CA ALA A 110 -19.79 19.26 -22.88
C ALA A 110 -20.83 20.15 -23.60
N SER A 111 -21.64 20.91 -22.84
CA SER A 111 -22.72 21.80 -23.32
C SER A 111 -22.35 23.29 -23.24
N CYS A 112 -21.12 23.61 -22.86
CA CYS A 112 -20.68 25.00 -22.87
C CYS A 112 -20.68 25.44 -24.34
N PRO A 113 -21.44 26.50 -24.71
CA PRO A 113 -21.37 27.01 -26.07
C PRO A 113 -19.90 27.33 -26.30
N ALA A 114 -19.30 26.69 -27.31
CA ALA A 114 -17.91 26.92 -27.70
C ALA A 114 -17.64 28.41 -27.54
N ALA A 115 -16.78 28.78 -26.58
CA ALA A 115 -16.32 30.15 -26.46
C ALA A 115 -15.88 30.54 -27.87
N ALA A 116 -16.55 31.53 -28.46
CA ALA A 116 -16.59 31.75 -29.89
C ALA A 116 -15.20 31.52 -30.49
N GLU A 117 -15.07 30.48 -31.32
CA GLU A 117 -13.81 30.15 -31.97
C GLU A 117 -13.32 31.42 -32.67
N SER A 118 -12.25 31.99 -32.12
CA SER A 118 -11.70 33.22 -32.65
C SER A 118 -10.65 32.82 -33.66
N THR A 119 -11.07 32.74 -34.92
CA THR A 119 -10.15 32.57 -36.03
C THR A 119 -9.59 33.94 -36.41
N GLY A 120 -8.29 34.12 -36.22
CA GLY A 120 -7.59 35.36 -36.52
C GLY A 120 -6.34 35.12 -37.35
N SER A 121 -5.89 36.15 -38.06
CA SER A 121 -4.52 36.20 -38.55
C SER A 121 -3.64 36.83 -37.48
N PHE A 122 -2.69 36.05 -36.97
CA PHE A 122 -1.67 36.51 -36.03
C PHE A 122 -0.32 36.43 -36.74
N ASP A 123 0.28 37.60 -36.96
CA ASP A 123 1.57 37.74 -37.66
C ASP A 123 1.62 37.02 -39.03
N GLY A 124 0.49 37.00 -39.75
CA GLY A 124 0.36 36.35 -41.05
C GLY A 124 -0.06 34.88 -41.00
N HIS A 125 -0.17 34.28 -39.82
CA HIS A 125 -0.58 32.89 -39.64
C HIS A 125 -2.05 32.79 -39.22
N VAL A 126 -2.76 31.82 -39.79
CA VAL A 126 -4.15 31.53 -39.40
C VAL A 126 -4.11 30.71 -38.12
N VAL A 127 -4.64 31.28 -37.04
CA VAL A 127 -4.74 30.63 -35.72
C VAL A 127 -6.20 30.59 -35.32
N ALA A 128 -6.69 29.39 -35.01
CA ALA A 128 -7.98 29.20 -34.38
C ALA A 128 -7.77 29.01 -32.88
N ALA A 129 -8.26 29.96 -32.08
CA ALA A 129 -8.03 29.99 -30.64
C ALA A 129 -9.32 29.79 -29.85
N HIS A 130 -9.22 28.99 -28.79
CA HIS A 130 -10.28 28.69 -27.84
C HIS A 130 -9.79 28.96 -26.42
N ARG A 131 -10.55 29.73 -25.65
CA ARG A 131 -10.31 29.86 -24.19
C ARG A 131 -10.92 28.66 -23.49
N LEU A 132 -10.19 28.12 -22.51
CA LEU A 132 -10.64 27.01 -21.69
C LEU A 132 -11.16 27.53 -20.34
N PRO A 133 -12.22 26.91 -19.76
CA PRO A 133 -12.78 27.34 -18.49
C PRO A 133 -11.86 27.00 -17.31
N ASP A 134 -11.97 27.77 -16.24
CA ASP A 134 -11.30 27.58 -14.94
C ASP A 134 -9.80 27.22 -14.99
N PRO A 135 -8.97 28.00 -15.72
CA PRO A 135 -7.55 27.73 -15.79
C PRO A 135 -6.87 27.88 -14.44
N PHE A 136 -5.93 26.99 -14.18
CA PHE A 136 -4.99 27.09 -13.08
C PHE A 136 -3.76 26.29 -13.47
N ALA A 137 -2.58 26.89 -13.41
CA ALA A 137 -1.35 26.14 -13.56
C ALA A 137 -0.33 26.55 -12.51
N GLN A 138 0.42 25.57 -12.02
CA GLN A 138 1.58 25.76 -11.16
C GLN A 138 2.80 25.19 -11.86
N LEU A 139 3.91 25.93 -11.81
CA LEU A 139 5.20 25.43 -12.24
C LEU A 139 6.02 25.00 -11.02
N VAL A 140 6.39 23.72 -10.97
CA VAL A 140 7.17 23.14 -9.87
C VAL A 140 8.56 22.81 -10.37
N ALA A 141 9.58 23.45 -9.79
CA ALA A 141 10.97 23.15 -10.11
C ALA A 141 11.55 22.14 -9.13
N TRP A 142 12.02 21.04 -9.69
CA TRP A 142 12.74 19.99 -8.99
C TRP A 142 14.22 20.26 -9.16
N SER A 143 14.92 20.41 -8.04
CA SER A 143 16.37 20.49 -7.96
C SER A 143 16.80 20.00 -6.59
N PRO A 144 17.92 19.27 -6.49
CA PRO A 144 18.50 18.89 -5.22
C PRO A 144 19.10 20.09 -4.48
N ALA A 145 19.27 19.93 -3.17
CA ALA A 145 19.93 20.94 -2.34
C ALA A 145 21.44 21.06 -2.61
N THR A 146 22.04 20.06 -3.27
CA THR A 146 23.46 20.03 -3.66
C THR A 146 23.56 19.89 -5.17
N GLU A 147 24.31 20.78 -5.81
CA GLU A 147 24.55 20.74 -7.25
C GLU A 147 25.44 19.54 -7.61
N GLY A 148 25.03 18.76 -8.61
CA GLY A 148 25.79 17.61 -9.11
C GLY A 148 24.93 16.63 -9.91
N SER A 149 25.57 15.75 -10.67
CA SER A 149 24.96 14.62 -11.36
C SER A 149 25.40 13.27 -10.75
N ASP A 150 25.86 13.30 -9.50
CA ASP A 150 26.27 12.10 -8.78
C ASP A 150 25.06 11.44 -8.11
N ALA A 151 25.22 10.17 -7.69
CA ALA A 151 24.14 9.43 -7.04
C ALA A 151 23.56 10.19 -5.82
N ALA A 152 24.39 10.92 -5.08
CA ALA A 152 24.00 11.64 -3.87
C ALA A 152 23.06 12.83 -4.16
N SER A 153 23.20 13.49 -5.31
CA SER A 153 22.37 14.63 -5.70
C SER A 153 21.02 14.23 -6.31
N LEU A 154 20.79 12.97 -6.68
CA LEU A 154 19.53 12.57 -7.31
C LEU A 154 18.33 12.64 -6.32
N LEU A 155 17.14 12.96 -6.82
CA LEU A 155 15.91 12.95 -6.03
C LEU A 155 15.02 11.79 -6.49
N PRO A 156 14.57 10.90 -5.59
CA PRO A 156 13.56 9.91 -5.95
C PRO A 156 12.22 10.63 -6.17
N ALA A 157 11.57 10.33 -7.29
CA ALA A 157 10.27 10.85 -7.67
C ALA A 157 9.38 9.74 -8.24
N THR A 158 8.07 9.91 -8.14
CA THR A 158 7.12 9.08 -8.89
C THR A 158 6.57 9.82 -10.10
N LEU A 159 6.09 9.08 -11.09
CA LEU A 159 5.45 9.67 -12.27
C LEU A 159 4.20 10.48 -11.89
N SER A 160 3.48 10.10 -10.83
CA SER A 160 2.35 10.90 -10.30
C SER A 160 2.78 12.25 -9.72
N GLU A 161 4.02 12.38 -9.24
CA GLU A 161 4.56 13.68 -8.80
C GLU A 161 4.99 14.57 -9.98
N LEU A 162 5.22 13.98 -11.15
CA LEU A 162 5.71 14.62 -12.37
C LEU A 162 4.80 14.33 -13.59
N PRO A 163 3.49 14.66 -13.52
CA PRO A 163 2.50 14.24 -14.55
C PRO A 163 2.73 14.87 -15.93
N LEU A 164 3.31 16.07 -15.97
CA LEU A 164 3.76 16.74 -17.18
C LEU A 164 5.04 17.48 -16.86
N ALA A 165 6.19 16.93 -17.24
CA ALA A 165 7.50 17.46 -16.88
C ALA A 165 8.57 17.17 -17.93
N LEU A 166 9.56 18.05 -18.00
CA LEU A 166 10.82 17.81 -18.72
C LEU A 166 11.99 18.03 -17.76
N GLY A 167 13.10 17.35 -17.99
CA GLY A 167 14.24 17.42 -17.09
C GLY A 167 15.38 16.49 -17.43
N GLN A 168 16.27 16.32 -16.44
CA GLN A 168 17.34 15.33 -16.45
C GLN A 168 17.20 14.37 -15.28
N GLY A 169 17.52 13.11 -15.54
CA GLY A 169 17.29 12.03 -14.59
C GLY A 169 17.81 10.70 -15.11
N GLY A 170 17.45 9.62 -14.42
CA GLY A 170 17.88 8.26 -14.73
C GLY A 170 16.87 7.22 -14.25
N PHE A 171 16.84 6.08 -14.94
CA PHE A 171 16.11 4.89 -14.51
C PHE A 171 17.05 3.95 -13.75
N GLY A 172 16.58 3.41 -12.63
CA GLY A 172 17.39 2.53 -11.82
C GLY A 172 16.64 2.01 -10.62
N SER A 173 17.14 0.92 -10.03
CA SER A 173 16.65 0.43 -8.75
C SER A 173 17.27 1.19 -7.57
N SER A 174 18.44 1.78 -7.81
CA SER A 174 19.19 2.63 -6.89
C SER A 174 19.63 3.93 -7.57
N ARG A 175 20.13 4.88 -6.79
CA ARG A 175 20.72 6.12 -7.30
C ARG A 175 21.95 5.83 -8.17
N GLU A 176 22.73 4.83 -7.79
CA GLU A 176 23.91 4.39 -8.53
C GLU A 176 23.52 3.84 -9.91
N ASP A 177 22.51 2.95 -9.98
CA ASP A 177 22.02 2.42 -11.26
C ASP A 177 21.48 3.54 -12.16
N ALA A 178 20.83 4.55 -11.57
CA ALA A 178 20.26 5.67 -12.31
C ALA A 178 21.32 6.57 -12.96
N VAL A 179 22.55 6.61 -12.42
CA VAL A 179 23.65 7.34 -13.04
C VAL A 179 24.08 6.68 -14.35
N ASP A 180 23.99 5.35 -14.46
CA ASP A 180 24.39 4.62 -15.69
C ASP A 180 23.43 4.84 -16.86
N SER A 181 22.18 5.20 -16.58
CA SER A 181 21.14 5.53 -17.58
C SER A 181 20.80 7.02 -17.62
N PHE A 182 21.70 7.88 -17.12
CA PHE A 182 21.42 9.30 -16.97
C PHE A 182 21.20 9.99 -18.32
N GLY A 183 20.23 10.89 -18.40
CA GLY A 183 19.96 11.68 -19.59
C GLY A 183 18.72 12.56 -19.51
N ALA A 184 18.33 13.12 -20.65
CA ALA A 184 17.13 13.96 -20.75
C ALA A 184 15.87 13.09 -20.70
N PHE A 185 14.85 13.54 -19.97
CA PHE A 185 13.56 12.86 -19.91
C PHE A 185 12.39 13.80 -20.15
N LEU A 186 11.30 13.24 -20.66
CA LEU A 186 10.00 13.88 -20.71
C LEU A 186 8.96 12.94 -20.11
N ALA A 187 8.25 13.41 -19.10
CA ALA A 187 7.14 12.75 -18.45
C ALA A 187 5.82 13.37 -18.90
N ALA A 188 4.90 12.53 -19.35
CA ALA A 188 3.58 12.95 -19.80
C ALA A 188 2.54 11.87 -19.51
N ALA A 189 1.51 12.23 -18.73
CA ALA A 189 0.45 11.34 -18.29
C ALA A 189 0.99 10.06 -17.60
N SER A 190 0.78 8.91 -18.22
CA SER A 190 1.16 7.58 -17.73
C SER A 190 2.50 7.09 -18.25
N THR A 191 3.26 7.95 -18.94
CA THR A 191 4.52 7.59 -19.59
C THR A 191 5.65 8.54 -19.20
N VAL A 192 6.83 7.99 -18.92
CA VAL A 192 8.10 8.74 -18.91
C VAL A 192 9.04 8.12 -19.92
N ILE A 193 9.61 8.96 -20.78
CA ILE A 193 10.59 8.57 -21.79
C ILE A 193 11.90 9.26 -21.44
N LEU A 194 12.99 8.51 -21.48
CA LEU A 194 14.31 8.96 -21.13
C LEU A 194 15.27 8.63 -22.27
N ALA A 195 16.13 9.57 -22.64
CA ALA A 195 17.19 9.39 -23.62
C ALA A 195 18.54 9.37 -22.89
N PRO A 196 19.13 8.18 -22.65
CA PRO A 196 20.41 8.09 -21.95
C PRO A 196 21.53 8.75 -22.75
N ASP A 197 22.44 9.43 -22.07
CA ASP A 197 23.57 10.12 -22.69
C ASP A 197 24.46 9.12 -23.45
N GLY A 198 24.68 9.40 -24.74
CA GLY A 198 25.48 8.54 -25.62
C GLY A 198 24.77 7.28 -26.14
N SER A 199 23.50 7.05 -25.80
CA SER A 199 22.67 5.99 -26.38
C SER A 199 21.85 6.53 -27.56
N PRO A 200 21.75 5.79 -28.68
CA PRO A 200 20.86 6.13 -29.78
C PRO A 200 19.41 5.68 -29.55
N HIS A 201 19.14 4.91 -28.49
CA HIS A 201 17.83 4.35 -28.19
C HIS A 201 17.27 4.92 -26.89
N PRO A 202 16.02 5.43 -26.89
CA PRO A 202 15.37 5.86 -25.66
C PRO A 202 14.89 4.66 -24.83
N ASP A 203 14.91 4.83 -23.53
CA ASP A 203 14.19 3.97 -22.58
C ASP A 203 12.86 4.62 -22.20
N TYR A 204 11.87 3.82 -21.80
CA TYR A 204 10.60 4.35 -21.34
C TYR A 204 9.96 3.45 -20.29
N LEU A 205 9.17 4.08 -19.41
CA LEU A 205 8.31 3.40 -18.46
C LEU A 205 6.88 3.89 -18.68
N GLN A 206 5.95 2.95 -18.86
CA GLN A 206 4.53 3.23 -19.02
C GLN A 206 3.72 2.39 -18.04
N SER A 207 2.82 3.00 -17.29
CA SER A 207 1.99 2.32 -16.30
C SER A 207 0.64 3.00 -16.10
N SER A 208 -0.42 2.22 -15.95
CA SER A 208 -1.73 2.71 -15.50
C SER A 208 -1.75 3.12 -14.02
N GLN A 209 -0.68 2.83 -13.28
CA GLN A 209 -0.45 3.24 -11.89
C GLN A 209 0.79 4.14 -11.81
N PRO A 210 0.70 5.42 -12.22
CA PRO A 210 1.84 6.34 -12.26
C PRO A 210 2.48 6.57 -10.88
N GLU A 211 1.73 6.41 -9.80
CA GLU A 211 2.23 6.47 -8.43
C GLU A 211 3.17 5.31 -8.06
N ALA A 212 3.13 4.20 -8.81
CA ALA A 212 4.02 3.05 -8.62
C ALA A 212 5.27 3.09 -9.51
N VAL A 213 5.32 4.00 -10.47
CA VAL A 213 6.49 4.21 -11.34
C VAL A 213 7.41 5.22 -10.68
N SER A 214 8.58 4.76 -10.23
CA SER A 214 9.61 5.60 -9.64
C SER A 214 10.81 5.76 -10.57
N PHE A 215 11.44 6.92 -10.53
CA PHE A 215 12.71 7.20 -11.18
C PHE A 215 13.44 8.31 -10.44
N TYR A 216 14.67 8.57 -10.85
CA TYR A 216 15.54 9.55 -10.20
C TYR A 216 15.68 10.80 -11.04
N VAL A 217 15.62 11.96 -10.39
CA VAL A 217 15.62 13.27 -11.05
C VAL A 217 16.75 14.12 -10.49
N SER A 218 17.60 14.65 -11.35
CA SER A 218 18.58 15.68 -10.99
C SER A 218 17.99 17.08 -11.12
N SER A 219 17.17 17.30 -12.15
CA SER A 219 16.44 18.55 -12.32
C SER A 219 15.19 18.31 -13.16
N ALA A 220 14.07 18.91 -12.80
CA ALA A 220 12.89 18.92 -13.67
C ALA A 220 12.06 20.21 -13.52
N LEU A 221 11.39 20.61 -14.59
CA LEU A 221 10.30 21.57 -14.54
C LEU A 221 8.99 20.85 -14.83
N CYS A 222 8.08 20.89 -13.88
CA CYS A 222 6.79 20.20 -13.93
C CYS A 222 5.64 21.19 -13.96
N VAL A 223 4.75 21.03 -14.93
CA VAL A 223 3.47 21.75 -15.01
C VAL A 223 2.41 20.91 -14.31
N ARG A 224 1.69 21.53 -13.37
CA ARG A 224 0.50 20.95 -12.73
C ARG A 224 -0.71 21.84 -12.97
N GLY A 225 -1.86 21.24 -13.26
CA GLY A 225 -3.13 21.95 -13.42
C GLY A 225 -3.72 21.85 -14.83
N ARG A 226 -4.53 22.85 -15.21
CA ARG A 226 -5.34 22.88 -16.42
C ARG A 226 -4.92 24.05 -17.33
N PRO A 227 -4.89 23.85 -18.66
CA PRO A 227 -4.53 24.91 -19.60
C PRO A 227 -5.60 26.00 -19.68
N ALA A 228 -5.18 27.22 -20.04
CA ALA A 228 -6.02 28.40 -20.21
C ALA A 228 -6.52 28.60 -21.64
N ALA A 229 -5.81 28.08 -22.63
CA ALA A 229 -6.23 28.17 -24.02
C ALA A 229 -5.76 26.97 -24.83
N PHE A 230 -6.49 26.70 -25.91
CA PHE A 230 -6.17 25.75 -26.95
C PHE A 230 -6.09 26.45 -28.30
N LEU A 231 -5.06 26.14 -29.08
CA LEU A 231 -4.79 26.72 -30.40
C LEU A 231 -4.67 25.62 -31.44
N ARG A 232 -5.28 25.86 -32.62
CA ARG A 232 -4.91 25.18 -33.86
C ARG A 232 -4.18 26.15 -34.78
N LEU A 233 -3.01 25.73 -35.22
CA LEU A 233 -2.11 26.48 -36.08
C LEU A 233 -1.91 25.69 -37.38
N ASP A 234 -2.11 26.33 -38.53
CA ASP A 234 -1.79 25.72 -39.84
C ASP A 234 -0.27 25.60 -40.05
N ALA A 235 0.48 26.47 -39.37
CA ALA A 235 1.94 26.63 -39.30
C ALA A 235 2.61 26.97 -40.62
N ASN A 236 2.14 26.44 -41.76
CA ASN A 236 2.66 26.72 -43.11
C ASN A 236 4.18 26.60 -43.22
N GLY A 237 4.79 25.66 -42.48
CA GLY A 237 6.24 25.44 -42.47
C GLY A 237 7.05 26.48 -41.68
N MET A 238 6.40 27.21 -40.78
CA MET A 238 7.02 28.03 -39.74
C MET A 238 8.05 27.21 -38.94
N SER A 239 9.13 27.86 -38.52
CA SER A 239 10.10 27.29 -37.59
C SER A 239 9.61 27.32 -36.13
N PHE A 240 10.02 26.36 -35.32
CA PHE A 240 9.68 26.33 -33.89
C PHE A 240 10.10 27.63 -33.17
N GLY A 241 11.24 28.22 -33.54
CA GLY A 241 11.70 29.50 -32.99
C GLY A 241 10.75 30.66 -33.29
N GLU A 242 10.23 30.76 -34.52
CA GLU A 242 9.22 31.76 -34.87
C GLU A 242 7.93 31.55 -34.08
N PHE A 243 7.49 30.30 -33.92
CA PHE A 243 6.33 29.95 -33.09
C PHE A 243 6.53 30.37 -31.62
N ALA A 244 7.64 29.95 -31.01
CA ALA A 244 7.95 30.24 -29.62
C ALA A 244 8.09 31.75 -29.36
N ALA A 245 8.65 32.50 -30.31
CA ALA A 245 8.75 33.96 -30.23
C ALA A 245 7.40 34.66 -30.29
N ALA A 246 6.45 34.15 -31.09
CA ALA A 246 5.14 34.76 -31.29
C ALA A 246 4.12 34.37 -30.19
N LEU A 247 4.30 33.20 -29.57
CA LEU A 247 3.35 32.59 -28.63
C LEU A 247 2.95 33.48 -27.44
N PRO A 248 3.85 34.21 -26.74
CA PRO A 248 3.44 35.11 -25.66
C PRO A 248 2.50 36.23 -26.14
N GLY A 249 2.79 36.81 -27.31
CA GLY A 249 1.95 37.85 -27.91
C GLY A 249 0.59 37.33 -28.35
N TRP A 250 0.54 36.13 -28.94
CA TRP A 250 -0.71 35.47 -29.29
C TRP A 250 -1.53 35.17 -28.05
N SER A 251 -0.92 34.56 -27.03
CA SER A 251 -1.55 34.23 -25.75
C SER A 251 -2.14 35.47 -25.10
N ALA A 252 -1.40 36.59 -25.07
CA ALA A 252 -1.87 37.83 -24.49
C ALA A 252 -3.10 38.41 -25.21
N ARG A 253 -3.15 38.33 -26.54
CA ARG A 253 -4.31 38.75 -27.34
C ARG A 253 -5.51 37.80 -27.12
N ILE A 254 -5.25 36.50 -27.12
CA ILE A 254 -6.29 35.47 -26.97
C ILE A 254 -6.92 35.57 -25.60
N LEU A 255 -6.14 35.72 -24.54
CA LEU A 255 -6.61 35.76 -23.16
C LEU A 255 -7.03 37.17 -22.72
N ASN A 256 -6.66 38.20 -23.50
CA ASN A 256 -6.86 39.62 -23.18
C ASN A 256 -6.23 40.00 -21.82
N ALA A 257 -5.00 39.51 -21.59
CA ALA A 257 -4.22 39.75 -20.38
C ALA A 257 -2.72 39.67 -20.72
N PRO A 258 -1.82 40.36 -20.00
CA PRO A 258 -0.39 40.18 -20.19
C PRO A 258 0.04 38.75 -19.78
N VAL A 259 0.85 38.10 -20.61
CA VAL A 259 1.35 36.73 -20.37
C VAL A 259 2.88 36.76 -20.41
N PRO A 260 3.55 37.13 -19.29
CA PRO A 260 5.00 37.25 -19.26
C PRO A 260 5.69 35.88 -19.27
N ASN A 261 5.10 34.88 -18.63
CA ASN A 261 5.61 33.52 -18.56
C ASN A 261 4.47 32.56 -18.89
N LEU A 262 4.74 31.55 -19.72
CA LEU A 262 3.80 30.50 -20.02
C LEU A 262 4.53 29.16 -20.19
N ALA A 263 3.81 28.08 -19.92
CA ALA A 263 4.20 26.75 -20.37
C ALA A 263 3.26 26.32 -21.50
N PHE A 264 3.73 25.46 -22.39
CA PHE A 264 2.92 24.95 -23.49
C PHE A 264 3.17 23.48 -23.75
N LEU A 265 2.11 22.79 -24.16
CA LEU A 265 2.18 21.46 -24.77
C LEU A 265 1.89 21.63 -26.26
N LEU A 266 2.81 21.18 -27.11
CA LEU A 266 2.74 21.28 -28.57
C LEU A 266 2.70 19.87 -29.16
N HIS A 267 1.68 19.58 -29.97
CA HIS A 267 1.67 18.42 -30.85
C HIS A 267 1.70 18.89 -32.30
N ALA A 268 2.71 18.49 -33.05
CA ALA A 268 2.90 18.96 -34.43
C ALA A 268 3.58 17.89 -35.30
N ALA A 269 3.30 17.94 -36.61
CA ALA A 269 4.10 17.21 -37.59
C ALA A 269 5.45 17.92 -37.79
N VAL A 270 6.54 17.15 -37.93
CA VAL A 270 7.84 17.69 -38.35
C VAL A 270 7.93 17.64 -39.88
N LEU A 271 8.27 18.77 -40.49
CA LEU A 271 8.50 18.86 -41.93
C LEU A 271 10.00 18.71 -42.21
N SER A 272 10.39 17.67 -42.93
CA SER A 272 11.77 17.51 -43.43
C SER A 272 11.85 17.77 -44.92
N ASP A 273 12.91 18.46 -45.36
CA ASP A 273 13.21 18.64 -46.78
C ASP A 273 13.78 17.35 -47.42
N ASP A 274 14.25 16.41 -46.59
CA ASP A 274 14.75 15.10 -47.00
C ASP A 274 13.64 14.04 -47.06
N ALA A 275 13.86 12.94 -47.81
CA ALA A 275 12.95 11.79 -47.95
C ALA A 275 12.84 10.91 -46.68
N SER A 276 12.98 11.51 -45.50
CA SER A 276 12.81 10.87 -44.21
C SER A 276 11.34 10.47 -44.00
N PRO A 277 11.07 9.40 -43.23
CA PRO A 277 9.70 9.04 -42.88
C PRO A 277 9.03 10.19 -42.10
N PRO A 278 7.71 10.37 -42.23
CA PRO A 278 7.00 11.40 -41.49
C PRO A 278 7.10 11.15 -39.98
N GLU A 279 7.28 12.21 -39.20
CA GLU A 279 7.40 12.17 -37.75
C GLU A 279 6.46 13.19 -37.10
N ASP A 280 5.88 12.82 -35.95
CA ASP A 280 5.20 13.73 -35.04
C ASP A 280 6.13 14.09 -33.87
N ILE A 281 5.93 15.28 -33.31
CA ILE A 281 6.53 15.67 -32.04
C ILE A 281 5.44 15.99 -31.03
N LEU A 282 5.67 15.56 -29.79
CA LEU A 282 4.97 16.03 -28.61
C LEU A 282 5.97 16.76 -27.73
N ALA A 283 5.92 18.09 -27.75
CA ALA A 283 6.87 18.95 -27.05
C ALA A 283 6.24 19.63 -25.84
N LEU A 284 6.93 19.56 -24.71
CA LEU A 284 6.66 20.40 -23.55
C LEU A 284 7.68 21.54 -23.57
N GLY A 285 7.21 22.77 -23.42
CA GLY A 285 8.10 23.93 -23.40
C GLY A 285 7.64 25.04 -22.48
N PHE A 286 8.59 25.93 -22.21
CA PHE A 286 8.45 27.11 -21.37
C PHE A 286 8.92 28.32 -22.16
N ALA A 287 8.10 29.36 -22.23
CA ALA A 287 8.43 30.61 -22.91
C ALA A 287 8.33 31.79 -21.93
N MET A 288 9.32 32.66 -21.96
CA MET A 288 9.43 33.84 -21.11
C MET A 288 9.66 35.08 -21.97
N ALA A 289 8.81 36.09 -21.80
CA ALA A 289 8.79 37.32 -22.60
C ALA A 289 9.72 38.43 -22.07
N ASP A 290 10.44 38.20 -20.97
CA ASP A 290 11.46 39.14 -20.47
C ASP A 290 12.51 38.40 -19.63
N ALA A 291 13.69 38.16 -20.21
CA ALA A 291 14.81 37.52 -19.54
C ALA A 291 15.35 38.33 -18.34
N ALA A 292 15.13 39.65 -18.30
CA ALA A 292 15.59 40.50 -17.21
C ALA A 292 14.71 40.37 -15.95
N THR A 293 13.50 39.84 -16.09
CA THR A 293 12.57 39.57 -14.97
C THR A 293 12.41 38.07 -14.68
N GLN A 294 13.34 37.26 -15.19
CA GLN A 294 13.35 35.82 -14.98
C GLN A 294 13.32 35.49 -13.48
N PRO A 295 12.36 34.68 -13.02
CA PRO A 295 12.35 34.16 -11.66
C PRO A 295 13.68 33.44 -11.37
N PRO A 296 14.37 33.73 -10.24
CA PRO A 296 15.69 33.16 -9.94
C PRO A 296 15.75 31.63 -10.06
N LEU A 297 14.65 30.96 -9.70
CA LEU A 297 14.48 29.52 -9.77
C LEU A 297 14.58 28.97 -11.21
N LEU A 298 14.07 29.71 -12.21
CA LEU A 298 14.16 29.33 -13.62
C LEU A 298 15.55 29.61 -14.21
N ALA A 299 16.23 30.65 -13.74
CA ALA A 299 17.59 30.98 -14.18
C ALA A 299 18.61 29.91 -13.79
N GLN A 300 18.33 29.17 -12.70
CA GLN A 300 19.17 28.06 -12.22
C GLN A 300 18.84 26.73 -12.90
N PHE A 301 17.70 26.62 -13.57
CA PHE A 301 17.30 25.37 -14.23
C PHE A 301 17.95 25.24 -15.61
N ARG A 302 18.80 24.21 -15.79
CA ARG A 302 19.53 23.91 -17.04
C ARG A 302 20.16 25.16 -17.68
N PRO A 303 21.10 25.83 -16.98
CA PRO A 303 21.69 27.07 -17.46
C PRO A 303 22.48 26.80 -18.76
N GLY A 304 22.07 27.46 -19.85
CA GLY A 304 22.64 27.27 -21.19
C GLY A 304 21.70 26.62 -22.20
N ASP A 305 20.67 25.90 -21.74
CA ASP A 305 19.70 25.24 -22.64
C ASP A 305 18.55 26.19 -23.03
N TRP A 306 18.39 27.29 -22.31
CA TRP A 306 17.47 28.37 -22.66
C TRP A 306 17.93 29.06 -23.94
N THR A 307 17.12 28.95 -24.99
CA THR A 307 17.42 29.52 -26.29
C THR A 307 16.71 30.85 -26.49
N ALA A 308 17.44 31.89 -26.90
CA ALA A 308 16.86 33.18 -27.28
C ALA A 308 16.22 33.05 -28.68
N VAL A 309 14.89 32.93 -28.72
CA VAL A 309 14.12 32.82 -29.97
C VAL A 309 13.74 34.18 -30.55
N SER A 310 13.78 35.24 -29.75
CA SER A 310 13.71 36.63 -30.20
C SER A 310 14.46 37.55 -29.22
N PRO A 311 14.66 38.85 -29.54
CA PRO A 311 15.30 39.79 -28.61
C PRO A 311 14.59 39.93 -27.26
N SER A 312 13.32 39.55 -27.18
CA SER A 312 12.50 39.64 -25.98
C SER A 312 12.00 38.29 -25.47
N VAL A 313 12.25 37.16 -26.16
CA VAL A 313 11.70 35.86 -25.74
C VAL A 313 12.80 34.80 -25.63
N GLN A 314 12.85 34.16 -24.47
CA GLN A 314 13.63 32.95 -24.23
C GLN A 314 12.70 31.74 -24.14
N CYS A 315 13.14 30.61 -24.69
CA CYS A 315 12.40 29.37 -24.68
C CYS A 315 13.28 28.18 -24.31
N LEU A 316 12.71 27.24 -23.56
CA LEU A 316 13.25 25.92 -23.31
C LEU A 316 12.17 24.90 -23.69
N ALA A 317 12.49 23.92 -24.52
CA ALA A 317 11.54 22.88 -24.90
C ALA A 317 12.25 21.57 -25.21
N ASP A 318 11.69 20.47 -24.70
CA ASP A 318 12.07 19.11 -25.05
C ASP A 318 10.88 18.43 -25.74
N ALA A 319 11.15 17.54 -26.68
CA ALA A 319 10.15 16.87 -27.49
C ALA A 319 10.33 15.35 -27.50
N ILE A 320 9.22 14.64 -27.31
CA ILE A 320 9.10 13.23 -27.68
C ILE A 320 8.93 13.16 -29.19
N ARG A 321 9.80 12.43 -29.86
CA ARG A 321 9.71 12.12 -31.30
C ARG A 321 8.95 10.82 -31.51
N LEU A 322 7.99 10.85 -32.45
CA LEU A 322 7.07 9.77 -32.73
C LEU A 322 7.11 9.41 -34.22
N ALA A 323 7.19 8.12 -34.52
CA ALA A 323 7.15 7.61 -35.88
C ALA A 323 5.76 7.77 -36.50
N GLY A 324 5.71 8.24 -37.75
CA GLY A 324 4.48 8.47 -38.50
C GLY A 324 3.74 9.75 -38.08
N HIS A 325 2.86 10.23 -38.97
CA HIS A 325 1.96 11.34 -38.69
C HIS A 325 0.55 10.84 -38.39
N ARG A 326 0.00 11.17 -37.22
CA ARG A 326 -1.41 10.94 -36.84
C ARG A 326 -2.02 12.23 -36.30
N PRO A 327 -2.79 12.98 -37.11
CA PRO A 327 -3.49 14.14 -36.60
C PRO A 327 -4.54 13.70 -35.58
N VAL A 328 -4.38 14.17 -34.34
CA VAL A 328 -5.32 13.94 -33.25
C VAL A 328 -6.19 15.18 -33.10
N ASP A 329 -7.49 15.02 -33.29
CA ASP A 329 -8.46 16.09 -33.07
C ASP A 329 -9.03 16.05 -31.63
N ALA A 330 -8.13 16.20 -30.66
CA ALA A 330 -8.47 16.32 -29.24
C ALA A 330 -8.29 17.77 -28.78
N ARG A 331 -9.26 18.31 -28.05
CA ARG A 331 -9.15 19.60 -27.34
C ARG A 331 -8.71 19.43 -25.89
N ASP A 332 -8.94 18.24 -25.33
CA ASP A 332 -8.46 17.86 -24.01
C ASP A 332 -7.01 17.35 -24.11
N PRO A 333 -6.05 17.95 -23.38
CA PRO A 333 -4.68 17.47 -23.38
C PRO A 333 -4.57 16.01 -22.90
N GLN A 334 -5.43 15.55 -21.98
CA GLN A 334 -5.35 14.18 -21.48
C GLN A 334 -5.72 13.15 -22.56
N ALA A 335 -6.76 13.45 -23.34
CA ALA A 335 -7.15 12.64 -24.49
C ALA A 335 -6.03 12.59 -25.55
N LEU A 336 -5.40 13.75 -25.85
CA LEU A 336 -4.21 13.78 -26.73
C LEU A 336 -3.12 12.85 -26.21
N LEU A 337 -2.70 13.01 -24.95
CA LEU A 337 -1.60 12.23 -24.37
C LEU A 337 -1.89 10.73 -24.45
N THR A 338 -3.14 10.33 -24.19
CA THR A 338 -3.58 8.93 -24.25
C THR A 338 -3.55 8.37 -25.68
N GLU A 339 -3.95 9.15 -26.67
CA GLU A 339 -3.98 8.71 -28.08
C GLU A 339 -2.60 8.77 -28.76
N THR A 340 -1.70 9.64 -28.26
CA THR A 340 -0.42 9.95 -28.89
C THR A 340 0.72 9.09 -28.34
N LEU A 341 0.72 8.79 -27.04
CA LEU A 341 1.81 8.07 -26.35
C LEU A 341 1.73 6.55 -26.56
N ASP A 342 2.06 6.13 -27.78
CA ASP A 342 2.17 4.74 -28.21
C ASP A 342 3.65 4.29 -28.20
N PRO A 343 4.05 3.32 -27.35
CA PRO A 343 5.42 2.83 -27.28
C PRO A 343 6.02 2.37 -28.60
N ASP A 344 5.20 1.79 -29.49
CA ASP A 344 5.66 1.29 -30.79
C ASP A 344 6.08 2.43 -31.74
N ARG A 345 5.75 3.68 -31.39
CA ARG A 345 6.10 4.88 -32.16
C ARG A 345 7.26 5.66 -31.57
N PHE A 346 7.78 5.34 -30.39
CA PHE A 346 8.81 6.17 -29.73
C PHE A 346 10.14 6.12 -30.48
N LEU A 347 10.62 7.30 -30.92
CA LEU A 347 11.91 7.46 -31.57
C LEU A 347 12.98 8.05 -30.64
N GLY A 348 12.57 8.88 -29.67
CA GLY A 348 13.50 9.52 -28.74
C GLY A 348 12.90 10.71 -27.99
N VAL A 349 13.65 11.22 -27.02
CA VAL A 349 13.43 12.52 -26.39
C VAL A 349 14.68 13.38 -26.61
N ALA A 350 14.50 14.62 -27.02
CA ALA A 350 15.60 15.57 -27.19
C ALA A 350 15.10 17.02 -27.06
N ALA A 351 16.03 17.95 -26.83
CA ALA A 351 15.75 19.38 -26.96
C ALA A 351 15.25 19.70 -28.37
N LEU A 352 14.23 20.55 -28.47
CA LEU A 352 13.61 20.92 -29.75
C LEU A 352 14.35 22.13 -30.37
N PRO A 353 15.08 21.94 -31.48
CA PRO A 353 15.86 23.02 -32.09
C PRO A 353 14.96 24.15 -32.64
N PRO A 354 15.36 25.44 -32.53
CA PRO A 354 14.58 26.58 -33.05
C PRO A 354 14.32 26.54 -34.56
N ASP A 355 15.20 25.92 -35.34
CA ASP A 355 15.10 25.79 -36.80
C ASP A 355 14.20 24.65 -37.26
N THR A 356 13.68 23.82 -36.33
CA THR A 356 12.74 22.74 -36.64
C THR A 356 11.50 23.29 -37.34
N ARG A 357 11.23 22.83 -38.58
CA ARG A 357 10.01 23.21 -39.30
C ARG A 357 8.83 22.38 -38.83
N ILE A 358 7.76 23.07 -38.43
CA ILE A 358 6.53 22.45 -37.95
C ILE A 358 5.41 22.60 -38.98
N GLY A 359 4.65 21.52 -39.15
CA GLY A 359 3.40 21.49 -39.90
C GLY A 359 2.21 21.87 -39.01
N PRO A 360 0.98 21.50 -39.40
CA PRO A 360 -0.21 21.76 -38.60
C PRO A 360 -0.03 21.32 -37.15
N ALA A 361 -0.37 22.20 -36.23
CA ALA A 361 -0.03 22.05 -34.82
C ALA A 361 -1.21 22.35 -33.90
N SER A 362 -1.30 21.57 -32.84
CA SER A 362 -2.22 21.74 -31.71
C SER A 362 -1.42 22.19 -30.50
N VAL A 363 -1.83 23.27 -29.85
CA VAL A 363 -1.09 23.87 -28.73
C VAL A 363 -2.01 24.13 -27.54
N TRP A 364 -1.59 23.68 -26.36
CA TRP A 364 -2.23 23.99 -25.09
C TRP A 364 -1.36 24.96 -24.32
N ILE A 365 -1.95 26.07 -23.87
CA ILE A 365 -1.25 27.11 -23.12
C ILE A 365 -1.60 26.99 -21.65
N TYR A 366 -0.58 26.88 -20.81
CA TYR A 366 -0.67 26.92 -19.36
C TYR A 366 -0.10 28.25 -18.86
N LEU A 367 -0.79 28.88 -17.92
CA LEU A 367 -0.39 30.15 -17.32
C LEU A 367 0.01 29.89 -15.86
N PRO A 368 1.31 29.75 -15.56
CA PRO A 368 1.73 29.51 -14.19
C PRO A 368 1.50 30.76 -13.35
N ASP A 369 0.61 30.68 -12.36
CA ASP A 369 0.38 31.78 -11.42
C ASP A 369 1.53 31.91 -10.41
N GLU A 370 2.22 30.80 -10.16
CA GLU A 370 3.34 30.71 -9.24
C GLU A 370 4.38 29.70 -9.73
N ILE A 371 5.64 29.95 -9.35
CA ILE A 371 6.75 29.03 -9.57
C ILE A 371 7.31 28.65 -8.20
N ARG A 372 7.28 27.37 -7.86
CA ARG A 372 7.66 26.88 -6.53
C ARG A 372 8.72 25.79 -6.59
N PRO A 373 9.63 25.69 -5.62
CA PRO A 373 10.51 24.55 -5.50
C PRO A 373 9.73 23.30 -5.07
N ALA A 374 10.14 22.13 -5.57
CA ALA A 374 9.51 20.86 -5.24
C ALA A 374 9.48 20.61 -3.73
N ALA A 375 10.53 20.99 -3.00
CA ALA A 375 10.64 20.86 -1.55
C ALA A 375 9.50 21.54 -0.76
N GLU A 376 8.88 22.60 -1.29
CA GLU A 376 7.73 23.28 -0.67
C GLU A 376 6.39 22.61 -0.98
N THR A 377 6.31 21.93 -2.13
CA THR A 377 5.06 21.31 -2.63
C THR A 377 4.92 19.84 -2.27
N ARG A 378 6.04 19.17 -1.97
CA ARG A 378 6.07 17.76 -1.60
C ARG A 378 5.76 17.57 -0.12
N LEU A 379 5.30 16.37 0.25
CA LEU A 379 5.20 15.96 1.64
C LEU A 379 6.56 16.18 2.34
N LYS A 380 6.55 16.95 3.43
CA LYS A 380 7.71 17.09 4.30
C LYS A 380 7.75 15.91 5.28
N ILE A 381 8.75 15.05 5.13
CA ILE A 381 8.99 13.90 6.02
C ILE A 381 10.10 14.29 6.99
N GLU A 382 9.83 14.16 8.29
CA GLU A 382 10.80 14.37 9.38
C GLU A 382 10.93 13.06 10.15
N THR A 383 12.16 12.62 10.42
CA THR A 383 12.46 11.37 11.16
C THR A 383 13.35 11.66 12.36
N ASP A 384 13.42 10.74 13.32
CA ASP A 384 14.46 10.78 14.37
C ASP A 384 15.87 10.69 13.74
N ASP A 385 16.87 11.38 14.30
CA ASP A 385 18.21 11.53 13.72
C ASP A 385 18.95 10.19 13.47
N ASP A 386 18.65 9.15 14.26
CA ASP A 386 19.32 7.84 14.18
C ASP A 386 18.62 6.84 13.22
N LEU A 387 17.49 7.24 12.60
CA LEU A 387 16.73 6.35 11.73
C LEU A 387 17.29 6.37 10.30
N VAL A 388 17.92 5.28 9.87
CA VAL A 388 18.25 5.07 8.45
C VAL A 388 16.95 4.99 7.65
N PHE A 389 16.82 5.86 6.65
CA PHE A 389 15.60 6.04 5.87
C PHE A 389 15.90 5.95 4.36
N PRO A 390 15.85 4.75 3.76
CA PRO A 390 16.13 4.55 2.33
C PRO A 390 15.12 5.24 1.40
N ASP A 391 15.49 5.44 0.13
CA ASP A 391 14.62 6.07 -0.87
C ASP A 391 13.30 5.31 -1.06
N GLU A 392 13.29 3.98 -0.95
CA GLU A 392 12.05 3.21 -1.03
C GLU A 392 11.09 3.54 0.11
N TRP A 393 11.61 3.80 1.31
CA TRP A 393 10.80 4.18 2.47
C TRP A 393 10.27 5.60 2.33
N ASP A 394 11.07 6.52 1.76
CA ASP A 394 10.62 7.87 1.39
C ASP A 394 9.45 7.81 0.40
N LEU A 395 9.60 7.08 -0.71
CA LEU A 395 8.55 6.90 -1.72
C LEU A 395 7.29 6.22 -1.14
N ILE A 396 7.44 5.17 -0.34
CA ILE A 396 6.32 4.51 0.36
C ILE A 396 5.59 5.50 1.26
N THR A 397 6.33 6.29 2.06
CA THR A 397 5.77 7.25 3.00
C THR A 397 5.02 8.36 2.27
N ARG A 398 5.60 8.91 1.19
CA ARG A 398 4.94 9.93 0.34
C ARG A 398 3.61 9.45 -0.22
N ARG A 399 3.55 8.19 -0.67
CA ARG A 399 2.31 7.61 -1.22
C ARG A 399 1.25 7.37 -0.15
N ILE A 400 1.66 6.86 1.01
CA ILE A 400 0.75 6.55 2.12
C ILE A 400 0.18 7.80 2.80
N TYR A 401 0.95 8.89 2.81
CA TYR A 401 0.60 10.18 3.42
C TYR A 401 0.42 11.29 2.37
N SER A 402 -0.11 10.94 1.20
CA SER A 402 -0.40 11.90 0.11
C SER A 402 -1.48 12.93 0.49
N ASP A 403 -2.26 12.63 1.54
CA ASP A 403 -3.24 13.50 2.18
C ASP A 403 -2.63 14.51 3.18
N ALA A 404 -1.33 14.40 3.47
CA ALA A 404 -0.63 15.26 4.41
C ALA A 404 0.37 16.18 3.70
N ARG A 405 0.58 17.37 4.27
CA ARG A 405 1.70 18.25 3.86
C ARG A 405 2.97 18.00 4.67
N ARG A 406 2.82 17.45 5.89
CA ARG A 406 3.95 17.10 6.77
C ARG A 406 3.64 15.85 7.58
N VAL A 407 4.63 14.99 7.74
CA VAL A 407 4.61 13.85 8.65
C VAL A 407 5.91 13.78 9.47
N VAL A 408 5.77 13.59 10.78
CA VAL A 408 6.89 13.31 11.69
C VAL A 408 6.82 11.84 12.08
N LEU A 409 7.89 11.10 11.83
CA LEU A 409 8.02 9.68 12.08
C LEU A 409 8.98 9.44 13.24
N THR A 410 8.45 8.85 14.32
CA THR A 410 9.24 8.48 15.51
C THR A 410 9.24 6.97 15.66
N ARG A 411 10.42 6.37 15.83
CA ARG A 411 10.52 4.90 15.92
C ARG A 411 9.83 4.38 17.18
N MET A 412 9.04 3.32 17.03
CA MET A 412 8.45 2.59 18.15
C MET A 412 9.30 1.35 18.48
N SER A 413 9.36 0.97 19.75
CA SER A 413 10.03 -0.26 20.19
C SER A 413 9.22 -1.49 19.73
N GLY A 414 9.83 -2.40 18.96
CA GLY A 414 9.26 -3.71 18.64
C GLY A 414 9.53 -4.18 17.20
N GLY A 415 9.66 -5.51 17.02
CA GLY A 415 9.73 -6.21 15.74
C GLY A 415 11.14 -6.58 15.27
N TYR A 416 11.38 -7.89 15.02
CA TYR A 416 12.59 -8.38 14.35
C TYR A 416 12.47 -8.32 12.82
N SER A 417 11.26 -8.26 12.30
CA SER A 417 10.91 -8.47 10.88
C SER A 417 10.38 -7.23 10.16
N ALA A 418 9.97 -6.20 10.91
CA ALA A 418 9.39 -4.96 10.40
C ALA A 418 9.83 -3.77 11.26
N THR A 419 9.88 -2.58 10.67
CA THR A 419 10.11 -1.33 11.40
C THR A 419 8.79 -0.60 11.59
N THR A 420 8.44 -0.34 12.84
CA THR A 420 7.19 0.32 13.23
C THR A 420 7.50 1.72 13.74
N MET A 421 6.76 2.72 13.22
CA MET A 421 6.93 4.13 13.55
C MET A 421 5.58 4.75 13.89
N ARG A 422 5.56 5.62 14.89
CA ARG A 422 4.44 6.51 15.15
C ARG A 422 4.53 7.67 14.14
N ALA A 423 3.41 8.01 13.53
CA ALA A 423 3.32 9.08 12.55
C ALA A 423 2.40 10.20 13.05
N GLU A 424 2.95 11.40 13.19
CA GLU A 424 2.20 12.62 13.48
C GLU A 424 2.09 13.46 12.21
N SER A 425 0.88 13.62 11.68
CA SER A 425 0.64 14.24 10.38
C SER A 425 -0.16 15.54 10.47
N VAL A 426 0.05 16.40 9.48
CA VAL A 426 -0.63 17.68 9.30
C VAL A 426 -1.14 17.74 7.87
N ASP A 427 -2.42 18.07 7.69
CA ASP A 427 -3.04 18.18 6.37
C ASP A 427 -2.63 19.45 5.60
N ALA A 428 -3.11 19.59 4.37
CA ALA A 428 -2.80 20.72 3.49
C ALA A 428 -3.10 22.09 4.15
N GLU A 429 -4.24 22.21 4.85
CA GLU A 429 -4.66 23.44 5.52
C GLU A 429 -3.90 23.70 6.84
N GLY A 430 -3.10 22.76 7.33
CA GLY A 430 -2.31 22.91 8.55
C GLY A 430 -2.99 22.41 9.82
N ARG A 431 -4.08 21.66 9.70
CA ARG A 431 -4.77 21.02 10.82
C ARG A 431 -4.03 19.74 11.20
N ARG A 432 -3.91 19.50 12.51
CA ARG A 432 -3.31 18.25 13.03
C ARG A 432 -4.26 17.09 12.79
N MET A 433 -3.76 16.02 12.21
CA MET A 433 -4.49 14.78 12.00
C MET A 433 -4.35 13.87 13.23
N ILE A 434 -5.25 12.89 13.35
CA ILE A 434 -5.14 11.86 14.38
C ILE A 434 -3.83 11.09 14.14
N PRO A 435 -3.03 10.80 15.19
CA PRO A 435 -1.83 10.00 15.03
C PRO A 435 -2.12 8.64 14.38
N THR A 436 -1.19 8.18 13.55
CA THR A 436 -1.25 6.86 12.91
C THR A 436 0.03 6.08 13.18
N VAL A 437 0.04 4.81 12.82
CA VAL A 437 1.24 3.96 12.88
C VAL A 437 1.65 3.58 11.46
N LEU A 438 2.90 3.82 11.09
CA LEU A 438 3.51 3.37 9.84
C LEU A 438 4.37 2.14 10.12
N LYS A 439 4.02 0.99 9.55
CA LYS A 439 4.80 -0.25 9.61
C LYS A 439 5.39 -0.53 8.24
N ILE A 440 6.71 -0.58 8.12
CA ILE A 440 7.41 -0.91 6.86
C ILE A 440 8.14 -2.25 7.03
N SER A 441 7.93 -3.15 6.06
CA SER A 441 8.56 -4.47 6.04
C SER A 441 8.79 -4.93 4.59
N THR A 442 9.29 -6.15 4.40
CA THR A 442 9.42 -6.71 3.05
C THR A 442 8.05 -6.92 2.43
N LEU A 443 7.97 -6.84 1.10
CA LEU A 443 6.75 -7.00 0.33
C LEU A 443 5.98 -8.28 0.71
N LEU A 444 6.69 -9.40 0.84
CA LEU A 444 6.10 -10.70 1.21
C LEU A 444 5.44 -10.69 2.60
N LEU A 445 6.09 -10.09 3.59
CA LEU A 445 5.58 -10.03 4.97
C LEU A 445 4.37 -9.10 5.04
N THR A 446 4.47 -7.92 4.43
CA THR A 446 3.38 -6.94 4.38
C THR A 446 2.13 -7.53 3.69
N HIS A 447 2.30 -8.24 2.57
CA HIS A 447 1.17 -8.90 1.91
C HIS A 447 0.52 -9.99 2.76
N ALA A 448 1.32 -10.82 3.45
CA ALA A 448 0.79 -11.82 4.36
C ALA A 448 -0.06 -11.19 5.47
N GLU A 449 0.43 -10.10 6.07
CA GLU A 449 -0.30 -9.35 7.10
C GLU A 449 -1.58 -8.69 6.55
N MET A 450 -1.54 -8.11 5.35
CA MET A 450 -2.73 -7.55 4.71
C MET A 450 -3.79 -8.62 4.44
N SER A 451 -3.39 -9.77 3.90
CA SER A 451 -4.30 -10.89 3.65
C SER A 451 -4.92 -11.38 4.96
N ALA A 452 -4.10 -11.61 5.98
CA ALA A 452 -4.57 -12.02 7.30
C ALA A 452 -5.56 -11.00 7.89
N TYR A 453 -5.27 -9.71 7.79
CA TYR A 453 -6.16 -8.65 8.24
C TYR A 453 -7.52 -8.68 7.51
N HIS A 454 -7.52 -8.70 6.18
CA HIS A 454 -8.75 -8.67 5.39
C HIS A 454 -9.58 -9.96 5.54
N GLU A 455 -8.93 -11.10 5.63
CA GLU A 455 -9.59 -12.40 5.68
C GLU A 455 -10.11 -12.75 7.07
N HIS A 456 -9.38 -12.39 8.11
CA HIS A 456 -9.58 -12.92 9.46
C HIS A 456 -9.78 -11.86 10.55
N VAL A 457 -9.23 -10.66 10.41
CA VAL A 457 -9.34 -9.62 11.46
C VAL A 457 -10.55 -8.73 11.21
N LYS A 458 -10.58 -8.06 10.05
CA LYS A 458 -11.60 -7.08 9.66
C LYS A 458 -13.03 -7.62 9.74
N LYS A 459 -13.22 -8.92 9.52
CA LYS A 459 -14.55 -9.57 9.51
C LYS A 459 -15.06 -9.96 10.90
N PHE A 460 -14.18 -10.15 11.88
CA PHE A 460 -14.53 -10.83 13.13
C PHE A 460 -14.24 -9.99 14.38
N ILE A 461 -13.14 -9.24 14.42
CA ILE A 461 -12.69 -8.51 15.61
C ILE A 461 -12.33 -7.03 15.32
N LEU A 462 -12.90 -6.46 14.26
CA LEU A 462 -12.57 -5.11 13.75
C LEU A 462 -12.44 -4.05 14.85
N ASN A 463 -13.44 -3.97 15.73
CA ASN A 463 -13.52 -2.93 16.79
C ASN A 463 -12.43 -3.06 17.86
N ASN A 464 -11.79 -4.23 17.97
CA ASN A 464 -10.73 -4.54 18.93
C ASN A 464 -9.38 -4.70 18.23
N SER A 465 -9.21 -4.17 17.02
CA SER A 465 -8.00 -4.32 16.22
C SER A 465 -7.57 -3.00 15.59
N THR A 466 -6.33 -2.93 15.13
CA THR A 466 -5.84 -1.86 14.26
C THR A 466 -6.45 -1.97 12.86
N VAL A 467 -6.89 -0.86 12.30
CA VAL A 467 -7.47 -0.72 10.96
C VAL A 467 -6.41 -0.24 9.99
N ILE A 468 -6.21 -0.98 8.88
CA ILE A 468 -5.39 -0.53 7.76
C ILE A 468 -6.08 0.65 7.08
N MET A 469 -5.41 1.80 7.06
CA MET A 469 -5.82 3.06 6.45
C MET A 469 -5.13 3.34 5.11
N GLY A 470 -3.97 2.72 4.87
CA GLY A 470 -3.20 2.94 3.63
C GLY A 470 -2.14 1.88 3.39
N TYR A 471 -1.78 1.72 2.12
CA TYR A 471 -0.76 0.78 1.63
C TYR A 471 0.02 1.41 0.49
N ALA A 472 1.33 1.20 0.46
CA ALA A 472 2.16 1.44 -0.71
C ALA A 472 3.33 0.46 -0.73
N ALA A 473 3.83 0.15 -1.92
CA ALA A 473 4.99 -0.71 -2.12
C ALA A 473 5.97 -0.06 -3.09
N GLN A 474 7.25 -0.28 -2.83
CA GLN A 474 8.35 0.22 -3.63
C GLN A 474 9.51 -0.80 -3.59
N GLY A 475 9.91 -1.29 -4.76
CA GLY A 475 10.94 -2.34 -4.86
C GLY A 475 10.57 -3.59 -4.04
N SER A 476 11.45 -3.99 -3.12
CA SER A 476 11.23 -5.15 -2.23
C SER A 476 10.53 -4.80 -0.91
N TRP A 477 10.15 -3.52 -0.72
CA TRP A 477 9.57 -2.99 0.50
C TRP A 477 8.09 -2.64 0.33
N ALA A 478 7.34 -2.71 1.43
CA ALA A 478 5.98 -2.22 1.49
C ALA A 478 5.64 -1.67 2.87
N GLY A 479 4.83 -0.62 2.89
CA GLY A 479 4.36 0.05 4.09
C GLY A 479 2.85 -0.09 4.30
N LEU A 480 2.44 -0.14 5.57
CA LEU A 480 1.06 -0.08 6.01
C LEU A 480 0.87 1.08 6.99
N ARG A 481 -0.17 1.88 6.76
CA ARG A 481 -0.66 2.88 7.72
C ARG A 481 -1.82 2.29 8.49
N TYR A 482 -1.71 2.26 9.81
CA TYR A 482 -2.76 1.85 10.72
C TYR A 482 -3.30 3.05 11.50
N ASN A 483 -4.55 2.97 11.95
CA ASN A 483 -5.02 3.86 12.99
C ASN A 483 -4.24 3.61 14.30
N PHE A 484 -4.10 4.66 15.11
CA PHE A 484 -3.56 4.50 16.46
C PHE A 484 -4.71 4.09 17.41
N VAL A 485 -4.64 2.88 17.96
CA VAL A 485 -5.67 2.35 18.87
C VAL A 485 -5.66 3.05 20.24
N GLY A 486 -6.82 3.15 20.87
CA GLY A 486 -6.97 3.73 22.20
C GLY A 486 -6.88 5.26 22.28
N VAL A 487 -6.76 5.99 21.17
CA VAL A 487 -6.76 7.46 21.18
C VAL A 487 -8.19 7.98 21.20
N ASN A 488 -8.70 8.31 22.39
CA ASN A 488 -10.01 8.95 22.58
C ASN A 488 -9.90 10.44 22.96
N GLY A 489 -8.68 10.97 23.13
CA GLY A 489 -8.42 12.37 23.44
C GLY A 489 -7.00 12.63 23.96
N PRO A 490 -6.69 13.87 24.35
CA PRO A 490 -5.34 14.29 24.79
C PRO A 490 -4.81 13.60 26.05
N GLY A 491 -5.64 12.85 26.78
CA GLY A 491 -5.28 12.16 28.02
C GLY A 491 -5.41 10.64 27.96
N SER A 492 -5.67 10.07 26.77
CA SER A 492 -5.77 8.61 26.64
C SER A 492 -4.41 7.93 26.85
N THR A 493 -4.42 6.84 27.60
CA THR A 493 -3.22 6.06 27.92
C THR A 493 -3.42 4.62 27.51
N LEU A 494 -2.42 4.04 26.88
CA LEU A 494 -2.44 2.66 26.45
C LEU A 494 -1.28 1.91 27.12
N ALA A 495 -1.58 0.76 27.71
CA ALA A 495 -0.58 -0.07 28.38
C ALA A 495 -0.64 -1.52 27.87
N TRP A 496 0.50 -2.19 27.87
CA TRP A 496 0.59 -3.59 27.48
C TRP A 496 -0.08 -4.48 28.51
N PHE A 497 -0.73 -5.56 28.08
CA PHE A 497 -1.31 -6.51 29.01
C PHE A 497 -0.25 -7.12 29.95
N SER A 498 1.02 -7.18 29.55
CA SER A 498 2.15 -7.54 30.42
C SER A 498 2.33 -6.57 31.61
N ASP A 499 2.15 -5.26 31.42
CA ASP A 499 2.23 -4.28 32.51
C ASP A 499 1.09 -4.48 33.51
N HIS A 500 -0.12 -4.71 33.00
CA HIS A 500 -1.28 -5.04 33.82
C HIS A 500 -1.06 -6.34 34.58
N TYR A 501 -0.58 -7.38 33.86
CA TYR A 501 -0.25 -8.66 34.43
C TYR A 501 0.78 -8.51 35.55
N ASN A 502 1.80 -7.68 35.43
CA ASN A 502 2.81 -7.55 36.48
C ASN A 502 2.32 -6.74 37.71
N ARG A 503 1.48 -5.72 37.51
CA ARG A 503 1.14 -4.75 38.57
C ARG A 503 -0.15 -5.06 39.32
N ARG A 504 -1.15 -5.67 38.68
CA ARG A 504 -2.48 -5.86 39.28
C ARG A 504 -2.58 -7.15 40.09
N PRO A 505 -3.38 -7.20 41.16
CA PRO A 505 -3.68 -8.46 41.85
C PRO A 505 -4.45 -9.43 40.94
N THR A 506 -4.37 -10.73 41.22
CA THR A 506 -4.99 -11.77 40.38
C THR A 506 -6.50 -11.60 40.22
N GLU A 507 -7.18 -11.16 41.28
CA GLU A 507 -8.64 -10.93 41.30
C GLU A 507 -9.09 -9.90 40.25
N GLU A 508 -8.25 -8.91 39.94
CA GLU A 508 -8.52 -7.87 38.93
C GLU A 508 -8.13 -8.30 37.52
N LEU A 509 -7.26 -9.31 37.36
CA LEU A 509 -6.83 -9.81 36.06
C LEU A 509 -7.79 -10.85 35.47
N VAL A 510 -8.43 -11.64 36.33
CA VAL A 510 -9.39 -12.68 35.89
C VAL A 510 -10.50 -12.12 34.99
N PRO A 511 -11.14 -10.97 35.30
CA PRO A 511 -12.12 -10.35 34.40
C PRO A 511 -11.53 -9.91 33.05
N ILE A 512 -10.28 -9.43 33.04
CA ILE A 512 -9.60 -9.01 31.81
C ILE A 512 -9.31 -10.22 30.92
N VAL A 513 -8.82 -11.31 31.51
CA VAL A 513 -8.60 -12.57 30.79
C VAL A 513 -9.94 -13.10 30.22
N ASP A 514 -11.03 -13.00 30.99
CA ASP A 514 -12.37 -13.35 30.47
C ASP A 514 -12.78 -12.46 29.29
N ALA A 515 -12.57 -11.16 29.38
CA ALA A 515 -12.88 -10.26 28.28
C ALA A 515 -12.04 -10.56 27.03
N VAL A 516 -10.73 -10.83 27.16
CA VAL A 516 -9.85 -11.18 26.04
C VAL A 516 -10.33 -12.46 25.34
N PHE A 517 -10.47 -13.57 26.07
CA PHE A 517 -10.72 -14.89 25.46
C PHE A 517 -12.20 -15.25 25.30
N GLY A 518 -13.04 -14.76 26.21
CA GLY A 518 -14.48 -15.01 26.25
C GLY A 518 -15.32 -14.02 25.46
N GLN A 519 -14.76 -12.85 25.09
CA GLN A 519 -15.51 -11.80 24.38
C GLN A 519 -14.79 -11.32 23.12
N VAL A 520 -13.55 -10.82 23.23
CA VAL A 520 -12.83 -10.19 22.10
C VAL A 520 -12.36 -11.20 21.06
N LEU A 521 -11.71 -12.29 21.48
CA LEU A 521 -11.21 -13.33 20.58
C LEU A 521 -12.18 -14.50 20.41
N TRP A 522 -13.29 -14.51 21.17
CA TRP A 522 -14.33 -15.52 21.04
C TRP A 522 -14.94 -15.65 19.64
N PRO A 523 -15.10 -14.57 18.83
CA PRO A 523 -15.49 -14.69 17.43
C PRO A 523 -14.57 -15.63 16.62
N TRP A 524 -13.31 -15.81 17.00
CA TRP A 524 -12.43 -16.80 16.40
C TRP A 524 -12.57 -18.16 17.08
N TYR A 525 -12.42 -18.21 18.41
CA TYR A 525 -12.34 -19.46 19.16
C TYR A 525 -13.67 -20.21 19.31
N GLY A 526 -14.80 -19.51 19.18
CA GLY A 526 -16.14 -20.09 19.23
C GLY A 526 -16.62 -20.69 17.91
N GLN A 527 -15.84 -20.59 16.83
CA GLN A 527 -16.21 -21.00 15.47
C GLN A 527 -15.26 -22.07 14.92
N THR A 528 -15.01 -23.13 15.70
CA THR A 528 -14.10 -24.20 15.28
C THR A 528 -14.68 -25.03 14.13
N GLN A 529 -13.82 -25.45 13.21
CA GLN A 529 -14.10 -26.41 12.16
C GLN A 529 -13.37 -27.72 12.43
N ARG A 530 -13.97 -28.87 12.06
CA ARG A 530 -13.27 -30.16 12.13
C ARG A 530 -12.60 -30.44 10.80
N GLU A 531 -11.28 -30.51 10.82
CA GLU A 531 -10.45 -30.69 9.63
C GLU A 531 -9.35 -31.71 9.90
N VAL A 532 -8.79 -32.31 8.86
CA VAL A 532 -7.62 -33.19 9.01
C VAL A 532 -6.39 -32.29 9.15
N LEU A 533 -5.85 -32.22 10.37
CA LEU A 533 -4.65 -31.46 10.68
C LEU A 533 -3.42 -32.36 10.64
N ARG A 534 -2.28 -31.78 10.28
CA ARG A 534 -0.94 -32.37 10.44
C ARG A 534 -0.19 -31.59 11.51
N PRO A 535 -0.41 -31.88 12.81
CA PRO A 535 0.04 -30.98 13.87
C PRO A 535 1.56 -30.89 13.98
N PHE A 536 2.31 -31.94 13.63
CA PHE A 536 3.78 -31.88 13.59
C PHE A 536 4.33 -31.08 12.41
N GLU A 537 3.67 -31.09 11.25
CA GLU A 537 4.01 -30.20 10.14
C GLU A 537 3.67 -28.74 10.51
N GLN A 538 2.49 -28.52 11.07
CA GLN A 538 1.97 -27.19 11.39
C GLN A 538 2.71 -26.48 12.54
N HIS A 539 3.20 -27.25 13.52
CA HIS A 539 3.94 -26.77 14.70
C HIS A 539 5.44 -27.11 14.65
N ALA A 540 5.97 -27.32 13.44
CA ALA A 540 7.41 -27.44 13.26
C ALA A 540 8.08 -26.11 13.67
N PRO A 541 9.07 -26.11 14.58
CA PRO A 541 9.76 -24.88 14.97
C PRO A 541 10.29 -24.14 13.75
N ALA A 542 9.98 -22.85 13.64
CA ALA A 542 10.22 -22.07 12.44
C ALA A 542 11.71 -22.00 12.06
N THR A 543 12.10 -22.78 11.05
CA THR A 543 13.48 -22.84 10.53
C THR A 543 13.95 -21.50 9.97
N ARG A 544 13.02 -20.63 9.57
CA ARG A 544 13.28 -19.25 9.12
C ARG A 544 13.93 -18.39 10.21
N PHE A 545 13.58 -18.61 11.47
CA PHE A 545 14.08 -17.83 12.60
C PHE A 545 15.12 -18.62 13.43
N PHE A 546 15.08 -19.94 13.38
CA PHE A 546 15.93 -20.83 14.17
C PHE A 546 16.62 -21.87 13.27
N SER A 547 17.87 -21.61 12.91
CA SER A 547 18.60 -22.40 11.91
C SER A 547 18.96 -23.82 12.36
N ASP A 548 19.36 -24.00 13.62
CA ASP A 548 19.67 -25.31 14.23
C ASP A 548 19.46 -25.24 15.76
N ILE A 549 18.24 -25.56 16.22
CA ILE A 549 17.92 -25.57 17.66
C ILE A 549 18.73 -26.64 18.43
N PRO A 550 18.84 -27.90 17.94
CA PRO A 550 19.67 -28.92 18.60
C PRO A 550 21.15 -28.54 18.72
N GLY A 551 21.76 -27.98 17.68
CA GLY A 551 23.16 -27.53 17.72
C GLY A 551 23.37 -26.36 18.68
N GLU A 552 22.44 -25.42 18.71
CA GLU A 552 22.50 -24.27 19.63
C GLU A 552 22.35 -24.69 21.10
N ALA A 553 21.51 -25.69 21.38
CA ALA A 553 21.38 -26.27 22.71
C ALA A 553 22.68 -26.91 23.20
N GLN A 554 23.38 -27.64 22.34
CA GLN A 554 24.71 -28.20 22.66
C GLN A 554 25.72 -27.08 22.97
N ARG A 555 25.67 -25.97 22.22
CA ARG A 555 26.60 -24.85 22.37
C ARG A 555 26.35 -24.04 23.66
N VAL A 556 25.09 -23.74 23.96
CA VAL A 556 24.72 -22.80 25.04
C VAL A 556 24.45 -23.53 26.36
N LEU A 557 23.91 -24.75 26.32
CA LEU A 557 23.52 -25.51 27.51
C LEU A 557 24.35 -26.76 27.74
N GLY A 558 25.19 -27.16 26.78
CA GLY A 558 25.96 -28.41 26.86
C GLY A 558 25.11 -29.68 26.67
N ILE A 559 23.84 -29.55 26.27
CA ILE A 559 22.92 -30.68 26.11
C ILE A 559 23.14 -31.30 24.73
N SER A 560 23.63 -32.54 24.70
CA SER A 560 23.87 -33.24 23.44
C SER A 560 22.57 -33.74 22.81
N PRO A 561 22.28 -33.39 21.56
CA PRO A 561 21.09 -33.88 20.86
C PRO A 561 21.16 -35.36 20.46
N ASP A 562 22.31 -36.01 20.62
CA ASP A 562 22.47 -37.44 20.34
C ASP A 562 22.17 -38.31 21.58
N ALA A 563 22.06 -37.68 22.76
CA ALA A 563 21.63 -38.35 23.98
C ALA A 563 20.09 -38.38 24.06
N PRO A 564 19.43 -39.55 24.16
CA PRO A 564 17.97 -39.64 24.15
C PRO A 564 17.32 -39.13 25.44
N LEU A 565 18.07 -39.10 26.54
CA LEU A 565 17.59 -38.74 27.88
C LEU A 565 18.36 -37.54 28.44
N LEU A 566 17.67 -36.74 29.24
CA LEU A 566 18.16 -35.58 29.96
C LEU A 566 17.95 -35.80 31.46
N PRO A 567 19.03 -36.00 32.26
CA PRO A 567 18.91 -36.17 33.70
C PRO A 567 18.33 -34.94 34.40
N CYS A 568 17.34 -35.13 35.28
CA CYS A 568 16.72 -34.06 36.05
C CYS A 568 16.76 -34.38 37.55
N ASP A 569 17.84 -33.98 38.22
CA ASP A 569 18.04 -34.21 39.67
C ASP A 569 16.90 -33.62 40.52
N ALA A 570 16.36 -32.46 40.10
CA ALA A 570 15.25 -31.79 40.79
C ALA A 570 13.98 -32.66 40.89
N LEU A 571 13.71 -33.49 39.87
CA LEU A 571 12.58 -34.41 39.85
C LEU A 571 12.98 -35.85 40.21
N GLY A 572 14.27 -36.13 40.40
CA GLY A 572 14.80 -37.45 40.70
C GLY A 572 14.59 -38.49 39.60
N ARG A 573 14.43 -38.06 38.33
CA ARG A 573 14.20 -38.93 37.17
C ARG A 573 14.80 -38.37 35.89
N ASP A 574 15.09 -39.25 34.93
CA ASP A 574 15.52 -38.87 33.59
C ASP A 574 14.31 -38.51 32.73
N LEU A 575 14.39 -37.41 31.99
CA LEU A 575 13.35 -36.94 31.06
C LEU A 575 13.77 -37.18 29.62
N PRO A 576 12.84 -37.28 28.64
CA PRO A 576 13.19 -37.30 27.23
C PRO A 576 13.94 -36.03 26.84
N ASN A 577 15.06 -36.15 26.12
CA ASN A 577 15.79 -34.98 25.66
C ASN A 577 15.00 -34.30 24.51
N PRO A 578 14.54 -33.06 24.69
CA PRO A 578 13.71 -32.38 23.69
C PRO A 578 14.47 -32.11 22.39
N PHE A 579 15.80 -31.93 22.46
CA PHE A 579 16.63 -31.68 21.29
C PHE A 579 16.92 -32.96 20.49
N HIS A 580 17.03 -34.10 21.18
CA HIS A 580 17.04 -35.42 20.53
C HIS A 580 15.70 -35.70 19.85
N PHE A 581 14.58 -35.45 20.57
CA PHE A 581 13.24 -35.59 20.01
C PHE A 581 13.07 -34.74 18.73
N LEU A 582 13.45 -33.47 18.76
CA LEU A 582 13.36 -32.58 17.61
C LEU A 582 14.22 -33.04 16.42
N ARG A 583 15.41 -33.60 16.68
CA ARG A 583 16.34 -34.07 15.63
C ARG A 583 15.92 -35.40 15.00
N HIS A 584 15.48 -36.36 15.83
CA HIS A 584 15.37 -37.77 15.41
C HIS A 584 13.92 -38.27 15.28
N GLU A 585 13.01 -37.77 16.12
CA GLU A 585 11.63 -38.25 16.19
C GLU A 585 10.66 -37.32 15.46
N PHE A 586 10.76 -36.01 15.69
CA PHE A 586 9.85 -35.00 15.13
C PHE A 586 9.73 -35.06 13.59
N PRO A 587 10.82 -35.19 12.80
CA PRO A 587 10.71 -35.25 11.34
C PRO A 587 9.90 -36.45 10.83
N ARG A 588 9.94 -37.59 11.55
CA ARG A 588 9.17 -38.80 11.20
C ARG A 588 7.67 -38.63 11.41
N LEU A 589 7.28 -37.69 12.27
CA LEU A 589 5.90 -37.44 12.66
C LEU A 589 5.24 -36.34 11.82
N GLN A 590 5.97 -35.63 10.96
CA GLN A 590 5.42 -34.51 10.18
C GLN A 590 4.23 -34.90 9.30
N SER A 591 4.24 -36.10 8.72
CA SER A 591 3.13 -36.61 7.91
C SER A 591 1.96 -37.15 8.73
N TRP A 592 2.08 -37.23 10.06
CA TRP A 592 1.03 -37.73 10.93
C TRP A 592 -0.16 -36.78 10.89
N ALA A 593 -1.32 -37.30 10.47
CA ALA A 593 -2.52 -36.52 10.24
C ALA A 593 -3.68 -37.06 11.08
N ARG A 594 -4.47 -36.17 11.68
CA ARG A 594 -5.67 -36.52 12.44
C ARG A 594 -6.77 -35.47 12.31
N PRO A 595 -8.05 -35.89 12.26
CA PRO A 595 -9.17 -34.98 12.38
C PRO A 595 -9.16 -34.26 13.73
N TRP A 596 -9.05 -32.93 13.71
CA TRP A 596 -9.04 -32.09 14.90
C TRP A 596 -9.72 -30.74 14.65
N TYR A 597 -9.89 -29.97 15.71
CA TYR A 597 -10.50 -28.64 15.67
C TYR A 597 -9.48 -27.61 15.20
N SER A 598 -9.82 -26.92 14.11
CA SER A 598 -9.13 -25.73 13.64
C SER A 598 -10.00 -24.49 13.86
N CYS A 599 -9.36 -23.35 14.08
CA CYS A 599 -10.02 -22.05 14.01
C CYS A 599 -9.00 -20.98 13.62
N ILE A 600 -9.49 -19.76 13.39
CA ILE A 600 -8.60 -18.61 13.25
C ILE A 600 -7.86 -18.43 14.57
N THR A 601 -6.53 -18.30 14.49
CA THR A 601 -5.70 -17.95 15.64
C THR A 601 -4.87 -16.74 15.28
N HIS A 602 -4.49 -15.97 16.28
CA HIS A 602 -3.54 -14.88 16.12
C HIS A 602 -2.18 -15.39 15.62
N GLY A 603 -1.76 -16.55 16.12
CA GLY A 603 -0.49 -17.17 15.74
C GLY A 603 0.71 -16.58 16.46
N ASP A 604 0.72 -15.25 16.66
CA ASP A 604 1.72 -14.54 17.47
C ASP A 604 1.29 -14.12 18.89
N LEU A 605 0.21 -14.69 19.46
CA LEU A 605 -0.40 -14.09 20.66
C LEU A 605 0.52 -14.13 21.89
N ASN A 606 0.84 -12.96 22.42
CA ASN A 606 1.61 -12.80 23.65
C ASN A 606 1.11 -11.57 24.43
N LEU A 607 1.55 -11.39 25.67
CA LEU A 607 1.06 -10.32 26.55
C LEU A 607 1.39 -8.89 26.03
N ASN A 608 2.33 -8.75 25.08
CA ASN A 608 2.67 -7.49 24.44
C ASN A 608 1.98 -7.30 23.08
N ASN A 609 1.15 -8.23 22.64
CA ASN A 609 0.28 -8.05 21.47
C ASN A 609 -1.16 -7.69 21.88
N ILE A 610 -1.39 -7.50 23.18
CA ILE A 610 -2.66 -7.07 23.77
C ILE A 610 -2.42 -5.74 24.47
N LEU A 611 -3.20 -4.74 24.11
CA LEU A 611 -3.17 -3.38 24.62
C LEU A 611 -4.48 -3.07 25.33
N ILE A 612 -4.39 -2.38 26.46
CA ILE A 612 -5.53 -2.02 27.31
C ILE A 612 -5.51 -0.52 27.55
N ASP A 613 -6.65 0.14 27.31
CA ASP A 613 -6.79 1.58 27.57
C ASP A 613 -7.28 1.89 28.99
N GLU A 614 -7.40 3.18 29.34
CA GLU A 614 -7.86 3.62 30.66
C GLU A 614 -9.30 3.20 31.03
N LYS A 615 -10.10 2.81 30.04
CA LYS A 615 -11.48 2.32 30.21
C LYS A 615 -11.55 0.80 30.14
N GLU A 616 -10.40 0.13 30.10
CA GLU A 616 -10.26 -1.33 29.95
C GLU A 616 -10.81 -1.87 28.63
N ASN A 617 -10.86 -1.02 27.58
CA ASN A 617 -11.06 -1.53 26.23
C ASN A 617 -9.80 -2.27 25.79
N ILE A 618 -10.01 -3.44 25.16
CA ILE A 618 -8.95 -4.35 24.75
C ILE A 618 -8.72 -4.21 23.24
N TYR A 619 -7.46 -4.08 22.85
CA TYR A 619 -7.01 -4.04 21.47
C TYR A 619 -5.95 -5.11 21.25
N VAL A 620 -6.06 -5.82 20.12
CA VAL A 620 -5.09 -6.83 19.68
C VAL A 620 -4.37 -6.30 18.44
N ILE A 621 -3.06 -6.54 18.36
CA ILE A 621 -2.20 -6.02 17.29
C ILE A 621 -1.23 -7.08 16.78
N ASP A 622 -0.60 -6.80 15.63
CA ASP A 622 0.43 -7.62 14.98
C ASP A 622 -0.08 -8.96 14.42
N PHE A 623 -0.89 -8.86 13.35
CA PHE A 623 -1.59 -9.98 12.75
C PHE A 623 -0.81 -10.73 11.67
N SER A 624 0.52 -10.58 11.61
CA SER A 624 1.35 -11.15 10.54
C SER A 624 1.30 -12.69 10.49
N GLU A 625 1.04 -13.34 11.63
CA GLU A 625 0.92 -14.80 11.75
C GLU A 625 -0.54 -15.27 11.79
N THR A 626 -1.52 -14.39 11.65
CA THR A 626 -2.93 -14.75 11.82
C THR A 626 -3.43 -15.61 10.66
N ARG A 627 -3.87 -16.83 10.97
CA ARG A 627 -4.39 -17.81 10.01
C ARG A 627 -5.17 -18.92 10.70
N PRO A 628 -6.01 -19.69 9.97
CA PRO A 628 -6.57 -20.94 10.46
C PRO A 628 -5.46 -21.94 10.79
N ARG A 629 -5.53 -22.51 11.98
CA ARG A 629 -4.64 -23.58 12.45
C ARG A 629 -5.32 -24.30 13.63
N ASN A 630 -4.58 -25.16 14.32
CA ASN A 630 -5.03 -25.82 15.54
C ASN A 630 -5.66 -24.82 16.52
N ALA A 631 -6.90 -25.08 16.93
CA ALA A 631 -7.71 -24.17 17.73
C ALA A 631 -7.14 -23.87 19.13
N LEU A 632 -6.20 -24.69 19.59
CA LEU A 632 -5.60 -24.58 20.92
C LEU A 632 -4.31 -23.75 20.96
N SER A 633 -3.83 -23.28 19.80
CA SER A 633 -2.48 -22.71 19.64
C SER A 633 -2.23 -21.47 20.51
N ASP A 634 -3.15 -20.49 20.48
CA ASP A 634 -2.96 -19.22 21.18
C ASP A 634 -3.00 -19.38 22.71
N PHE A 635 -3.85 -20.29 23.23
CA PHE A 635 -3.90 -20.60 24.65
C PHE A 635 -2.59 -21.24 25.13
N ALA A 636 -2.13 -22.27 24.40
CA ALA A 636 -0.90 -22.99 24.71
C ALA A 636 0.34 -22.10 24.65
N ARG A 637 0.34 -21.08 23.79
CA ARG A 637 1.44 -20.12 23.64
C ARG A 637 1.63 -19.20 24.85
N ILE A 638 0.55 -18.78 25.51
CA ILE A 638 0.63 -17.84 26.65
C ILE A 638 1.19 -18.54 27.90
N GLU A 639 0.90 -19.82 28.08
CA GLU A 639 1.26 -20.58 29.28
C GLU A 639 2.77 -20.47 29.62
N PRO A 640 3.72 -20.77 28.70
CA PRO A 640 5.15 -20.57 28.97
C PRO A 640 5.54 -19.14 29.35
N VAL A 641 4.83 -18.12 28.84
CA VAL A 641 5.13 -16.71 29.16
C VAL A 641 4.81 -16.43 30.63
N ILE A 642 3.63 -16.83 31.09
CA ILE A 642 3.20 -16.57 32.47
C ILE A 642 3.85 -17.51 33.49
N THR A 643 4.23 -18.74 33.12
CA THR A 643 4.83 -19.70 34.05
C THR A 643 6.35 -19.66 34.09
N LEU A 644 7.03 -19.30 32.99
CA LEU A 644 8.51 -19.32 32.90
C LEU A 644 9.15 -17.94 32.80
N GLN A 645 8.47 -16.91 32.28
CA GLN A 645 9.04 -15.54 32.21
C GLN A 645 8.65 -14.71 33.42
N ALA A 646 7.37 -14.75 33.81
CA ALA A 646 6.86 -13.89 34.89
C ALA A 646 7.27 -14.35 36.30
N THR A 647 7.70 -15.61 36.46
CA THR A 647 8.13 -16.16 37.75
C THR A 647 9.60 -15.85 38.06
N ARG A 648 9.91 -15.78 39.35
CA ARG A 648 11.26 -15.55 39.89
C ARG A 648 12.14 -16.78 39.67
N LEU A 649 13.37 -16.55 39.21
CA LEU A 649 14.37 -17.60 39.02
C LEU A 649 15.76 -17.01 39.28
N ASP A 650 16.11 -16.89 40.56
CA ASP A 650 17.35 -16.26 40.98
C ASP A 650 18.44 -17.30 41.28
N ASN A 651 18.06 -18.54 41.60
CA ASN A 651 18.96 -19.59 42.06
C ASN A 651 18.45 -21.01 41.73
N GLU A 652 19.27 -22.03 42.02
CA GLU A 652 18.97 -23.45 41.76
C GLU A 652 17.81 -24.00 42.63
N ARG A 653 17.56 -23.41 43.81
CA ARG A 653 16.39 -23.77 44.62
C ARG A 653 15.10 -23.31 43.97
N ASP A 654 15.04 -22.06 43.51
CA ASP A 654 13.90 -21.56 42.71
C ASP A 654 13.68 -22.45 41.48
N MET A 655 14.76 -22.90 40.81
CA MET A 655 14.65 -23.83 39.67
C MET A 655 14.02 -25.16 40.08
N THR A 656 14.43 -25.73 41.21
CA THR A 656 13.87 -26.99 41.73
C THR A 656 12.39 -26.84 42.06
N ASP A 657 12.02 -25.80 42.81
CA ASP A 657 10.64 -25.53 43.19
C ASP A 657 9.75 -25.28 41.94
N LEU A 658 10.26 -24.55 40.94
CA LEU A 658 9.55 -24.33 39.68
C LEU A 658 9.44 -25.60 38.83
N LEU A 659 10.43 -26.48 38.82
CA LEU A 659 10.34 -27.74 38.07
C LEU A 659 9.27 -28.66 38.65
N VAL A 660 9.15 -28.75 39.98
CA VAL A 660 8.07 -29.50 40.63
C VAL A 660 6.70 -28.90 40.29
N PHE A 661 6.61 -27.57 40.23
CA PHE A 661 5.40 -26.88 39.79
C PHE A 661 5.04 -27.21 38.35
N LEU A 662 5.99 -27.08 37.42
CA LEU A 662 5.79 -27.36 35.99
C LEU A 662 5.45 -28.82 35.72
N ASP A 663 6.07 -29.77 36.43
CA ASP A 663 5.70 -31.20 36.39
C ASP A 663 4.24 -31.41 36.82
N GLY A 664 3.82 -30.72 37.89
CA GLY A 664 2.43 -30.66 38.31
C GLY A 664 1.48 -30.16 37.21
N LEU A 665 1.87 -29.10 36.48
CA LEU A 665 1.06 -28.50 35.42
C LEU A 665 0.78 -29.44 34.24
N VAL A 666 1.72 -30.32 33.90
CA VAL A 666 1.60 -31.26 32.78
C VAL A 666 1.14 -32.66 33.22
N SER A 667 1.02 -32.91 34.53
CA SER A 667 0.64 -34.22 35.09
C SER A 667 -0.82 -34.64 34.83
N VAL A 668 -1.65 -33.73 34.34
CA VAL A 668 -3.06 -33.97 33.97
C VAL A 668 -3.34 -33.39 32.59
N SER A 669 -4.39 -33.88 31.93
CA SER A 669 -4.80 -33.30 30.65
C SER A 669 -5.26 -31.85 30.84
N PRO A 670 -4.73 -30.89 30.06
CA PRO A 670 -5.14 -29.49 30.12
C PRO A 670 -6.58 -29.33 29.63
N LEU A 671 -7.08 -30.30 28.86
CA LEU A 671 -8.43 -30.31 28.29
C LEU A 671 -9.48 -31.00 29.18
N LYS A 672 -9.10 -31.42 30.39
CA LYS A 672 -10.01 -32.12 31.30
C LYS A 672 -9.99 -31.57 32.71
N ASP A 673 -8.81 -31.50 33.33
CA ASP A 673 -8.67 -31.26 34.76
C ASP A 673 -7.80 -30.02 35.01
N ASP A 674 -8.12 -29.28 36.06
CA ASP A 674 -7.24 -28.21 36.55
C ASP A 674 -6.02 -28.84 37.20
N PRO A 675 -4.79 -28.42 36.83
CA PRO A 675 -3.59 -29.05 37.35
C PRO A 675 -3.39 -28.77 38.83
N PRO A 676 -2.78 -29.69 39.60
CA PRO A 676 -2.46 -29.42 41.00
C PRO A 676 -1.41 -28.31 41.13
N LEU A 677 -1.61 -27.38 42.07
CA LEU A 677 -0.62 -26.38 42.44
C LEU A 677 0.46 -27.02 43.34
N ARG A 678 1.49 -27.62 42.72
CA ARG A 678 2.63 -28.23 43.41
C ARG A 678 3.80 -27.25 43.52
N TYR A 679 3.77 -26.35 44.50
CA TYR A 679 4.85 -25.37 44.68
C TYR A 679 5.19 -25.17 46.15
N THR A 680 6.49 -25.23 46.47
CA THR A 680 7.03 -25.12 47.84
C THR A 680 7.83 -23.84 48.09
N GLY A 681 8.01 -23.01 47.07
CA GLY A 681 8.67 -21.71 47.18
C GLY A 681 7.73 -20.60 47.67
N ASP A 682 8.21 -19.35 47.59
CA ASP A 682 7.53 -18.16 48.12
C ASP A 682 7.24 -17.07 47.08
N ASP A 683 7.43 -17.35 45.79
CA ASP A 683 7.12 -16.39 44.72
C ASP A 683 5.59 -16.24 44.53
N PRO A 684 5.00 -15.07 44.83
CA PRO A 684 3.56 -14.85 44.64
C PRO A 684 3.13 -14.90 43.17
N MET A 685 4.06 -14.74 42.22
CA MET A 685 3.73 -14.87 40.79
C MET A 685 3.38 -16.30 40.39
N VAL A 686 3.79 -17.31 41.15
CA VAL A 686 3.48 -18.72 40.84
C VAL A 686 1.98 -19.02 41.04
N GLU A 687 1.40 -18.62 42.18
CA GLU A 687 -0.04 -18.81 42.41
C GLU A 687 -0.87 -18.02 41.39
N LYS A 688 -0.42 -16.80 41.07
CA LYS A 688 -1.03 -15.96 40.06
C LYS A 688 -0.99 -16.59 38.67
N ALA A 689 0.17 -17.09 38.24
CA ALA A 689 0.33 -17.80 36.99
C ALA A 689 -0.58 -19.03 36.93
N TRP A 690 -0.64 -19.81 38.01
CA TRP A 690 -1.52 -20.97 38.11
C TRP A 690 -3.00 -20.61 37.95
N ARG A 691 -3.50 -19.58 38.65
CA ARG A 691 -4.91 -19.15 38.53
C ARG A 691 -5.25 -18.68 37.11
N VAL A 692 -4.40 -17.86 36.49
CA VAL A 692 -4.60 -17.38 35.10
C VAL A 692 -4.54 -18.54 34.11
N LEU A 693 -3.60 -19.47 34.29
CA LEU A 693 -3.47 -20.68 33.48
C LEU A 693 -4.72 -21.56 33.57
N CYS A 694 -5.28 -21.79 34.76
CA CYS A 694 -6.50 -22.58 34.91
C CYS A 694 -7.64 -21.96 34.13
N GLN A 695 -7.79 -20.64 34.16
CA GLN A 695 -8.79 -19.92 33.38
C GLN A 695 -8.53 -20.04 31.85
N LEU A 696 -7.28 -19.91 31.39
CA LEU A 696 -6.92 -20.11 29.98
C LEU A 696 -7.27 -21.53 29.50
N ARG A 697 -6.97 -22.55 30.32
CA ARG A 697 -7.30 -23.95 30.03
C ARG A 697 -8.82 -24.18 30.01
N GLN A 698 -9.61 -23.46 30.83
CA GLN A 698 -11.08 -23.52 30.74
C GLN A 698 -11.60 -23.02 29.37
N TYR A 699 -11.05 -21.94 28.82
CA TYR A 699 -11.41 -21.52 27.45
C TYR A 699 -10.95 -22.51 26.41
N ALA A 700 -9.74 -23.07 26.54
CA ALA A 700 -9.24 -24.12 25.65
C ALA A 700 -10.20 -25.32 25.62
N ARG A 701 -10.67 -25.80 26.78
CA ARG A 701 -11.69 -26.85 26.91
C ARG A 701 -13.00 -26.48 26.21
N LYS A 702 -13.47 -25.25 26.43
CA LYS A 702 -14.71 -24.73 25.84
C LYS A 702 -14.61 -24.67 24.31
N THR A 703 -13.46 -24.27 23.77
CA THR A 703 -13.20 -24.16 22.33
C THR A 703 -13.34 -25.50 21.61
N VAL A 704 -12.88 -26.61 22.22
CA VAL A 704 -12.97 -27.96 21.60
C VAL A 704 -14.15 -28.79 22.12
N GLY A 705 -15.10 -28.17 22.82
CA GLY A 705 -16.28 -28.84 23.36
C GLY A 705 -15.97 -29.97 24.35
N GLY A 706 -14.81 -29.93 25.01
CA GLY A 706 -14.36 -30.97 25.94
C GLY A 706 -13.79 -32.24 25.30
N ASP A 707 -13.47 -32.25 24.00
CA ASP A 707 -12.71 -33.35 23.38
C ASP A 707 -11.29 -33.41 23.96
N ASP A 708 -10.95 -34.53 24.59
CA ASP A 708 -9.73 -34.71 25.37
C ASP A 708 -8.61 -35.33 24.52
N GLN A 709 -7.93 -34.50 23.72
CA GLN A 709 -6.70 -34.87 23.02
C GLN A 709 -5.55 -33.92 23.38
N PRO A 710 -4.85 -34.16 24.50
CA PRO A 710 -3.84 -33.24 25.06
C PRO A 710 -2.65 -33.01 24.12
N LEU A 711 -2.37 -33.93 23.18
CA LEU A 711 -1.35 -33.76 22.15
C LEU A 711 -1.47 -32.43 21.39
N PHE A 712 -2.70 -32.04 21.05
CA PHE A 712 -2.96 -30.79 20.32
C PHE A 712 -2.79 -29.54 21.20
N TYR A 713 -2.65 -29.67 22.51
CA TYR A 713 -2.30 -28.57 23.40
C TYR A 713 -0.78 -28.53 23.65
N TRP A 714 -0.14 -29.69 23.81
CA TRP A 714 1.30 -29.80 24.10
C TRP A 714 2.19 -29.44 22.92
N LEU A 715 1.81 -29.77 21.68
CA LEU A 715 2.61 -29.44 20.50
C LEU A 715 2.81 -27.94 20.27
N PRO A 716 1.76 -27.08 20.23
CA PRO A 716 1.96 -25.64 20.14
C PRO A 716 2.75 -25.09 21.34
N MET A 717 2.59 -25.65 22.54
CA MET A 717 3.38 -25.22 23.70
C MET A 717 4.88 -25.55 23.52
N LEU A 718 5.19 -26.73 22.98
CA LEU A 718 6.55 -27.15 22.68
C LEU A 718 7.19 -26.25 21.60
N GLU A 719 6.44 -25.91 20.54
CA GLU A 719 6.86 -25.01 19.46
C GLU A 719 7.44 -23.70 20.01
N TRP A 720 6.81 -23.11 21.04
CA TRP A 720 7.26 -21.85 21.64
C TRP A 720 8.31 -22.01 22.75
N THR A 721 8.38 -23.19 23.38
CA THR A 721 9.32 -23.45 24.48
C THR A 721 10.70 -23.86 23.97
N ILE A 722 10.76 -24.70 22.94
CA ILE A 722 12.01 -25.30 22.46
C ILE A 722 13.04 -24.30 21.88
N PRO A 723 12.64 -23.17 21.23
CA PRO A 723 13.60 -22.21 20.68
C PRO A 723 14.28 -21.31 21.73
N CYS A 724 14.00 -21.49 23.03
CA CYS A 724 14.55 -20.66 24.12
C CYS A 724 16.08 -20.49 24.10
N VAL A 725 16.80 -21.46 23.52
CA VAL A 725 18.26 -21.41 23.37
C VAL A 725 18.73 -20.23 22.52
N TYR A 726 17.91 -19.75 21.57
CA TYR A 726 18.18 -18.58 20.73
C TYR A 726 17.86 -17.23 21.39
N PHE A 727 17.07 -17.21 22.46
CA PHE A 727 16.63 -15.97 23.09
C PHE A 727 17.77 -15.35 23.91
N ALA A 728 18.42 -14.32 23.36
CA ALA A 728 19.59 -13.66 23.95
C ALA A 728 19.28 -13.00 25.30
N GLN A 729 18.03 -12.58 25.52
CA GLN A 729 17.55 -11.96 26.75
C GLN A 729 17.41 -12.94 27.93
N LEU A 730 17.40 -14.26 27.67
CA LEU A 730 17.26 -15.27 28.73
C LEU A 730 18.64 -15.62 29.32
N SER A 731 18.73 -15.61 30.66
CA SER A 731 19.92 -16.09 31.37
C SER A 731 20.15 -17.60 31.13
N PRO A 732 21.39 -18.11 31.28
CA PRO A 732 21.67 -19.54 31.15
C PRO A 732 20.79 -20.41 32.06
N LEU A 733 20.55 -19.98 33.30
CA LEU A 733 19.67 -20.69 34.24
C LEU A 733 18.22 -20.76 33.72
N ARG A 734 17.72 -19.66 33.15
CA ARG A 734 16.36 -19.60 32.58
C ARG A 734 16.25 -20.46 31.33
N LYS A 735 17.26 -20.47 30.46
CA LYS A 735 17.32 -21.39 29.31
C LYS A 735 17.31 -22.87 29.74
N ARG A 736 18.00 -23.23 30.84
CA ARG A 736 17.96 -24.60 31.41
C ARG A 736 16.55 -24.97 31.89
N LEU A 737 15.88 -24.09 32.64
CA LEU A 737 14.50 -24.31 33.08
C LEU A 737 13.55 -24.56 31.88
N TRP A 738 13.67 -23.74 30.83
CA TRP A 738 12.86 -23.91 29.61
C TRP A 738 13.16 -25.23 28.88
N ALA A 739 14.43 -25.64 28.81
CA ALA A 739 14.80 -26.93 28.23
C ALA A 739 14.19 -28.11 29.01
N PHE A 740 14.19 -28.05 30.36
CA PHE A 740 13.51 -29.06 31.17
C PHE A 740 11.99 -29.03 30.99
N PHE A 741 11.37 -27.86 30.84
CA PHE A 741 9.94 -27.81 30.53
C PHE A 741 9.62 -28.40 29.16
N ALA A 742 10.45 -28.15 28.15
CA ALA A 742 10.33 -28.81 26.85
C ALA A 742 10.49 -30.34 26.98
N ALA A 743 11.38 -30.82 27.85
CA ALA A 743 11.54 -32.24 28.15
C ALA A 743 10.28 -32.87 28.76
N LEU A 744 9.64 -32.17 29.72
CA LEU A 744 8.35 -32.57 30.29
C LEU A 744 7.24 -32.63 29.23
N LEU A 745 7.18 -31.65 28.31
CA LEU A 745 6.24 -31.68 27.19
C LEU A 745 6.50 -32.86 26.24
N CYS A 746 7.76 -33.14 25.92
CA CYS A 746 8.13 -34.31 25.11
C CYS A 746 7.71 -35.64 25.75
N GLU A 747 7.83 -35.78 27.08
CA GLU A 747 7.32 -36.95 27.82
C GLU A 747 5.82 -37.12 27.59
N GLN A 748 5.03 -36.05 27.75
CA GLN A 748 3.59 -36.11 27.55
C GLN A 748 3.20 -36.37 26.08
N ILE A 749 3.91 -35.76 25.12
CA ILE A 749 3.69 -35.98 23.68
C ILE A 749 3.95 -37.45 23.33
N GLN A 750 5.05 -38.03 23.80
CA GLN A 750 5.38 -39.44 23.57
C GLN A 750 4.33 -40.37 24.20
N ALA A 751 3.87 -40.09 25.42
CA ALA A 751 2.79 -40.85 26.05
C ALA A 751 1.47 -40.78 25.24
N CYS A 752 1.13 -39.61 24.71
CA CYS A 752 -0.01 -39.46 23.82
C CYS A 752 0.13 -40.31 22.55
N LEU A 753 1.29 -40.26 21.89
CA LEU A 753 1.56 -41.01 20.66
C LEU A 753 1.53 -42.54 20.85
N GLN A 754 1.82 -43.05 22.05
CA GLN A 754 1.64 -44.47 22.35
C GLN A 754 0.16 -44.88 22.40
N THR A 755 -0.71 -43.93 22.71
CA THR A 755 -2.16 -44.13 22.83
C THR A 755 -2.86 -44.01 21.47
N TYR A 756 -2.31 -43.20 20.56
CA TYR A 756 -2.81 -43.04 19.19
C TYR A 756 -1.99 -43.92 18.24
N ASP A 757 -2.58 -44.97 17.65
CA ASP A 757 -1.89 -45.80 16.65
C ASP A 757 -1.21 -44.91 15.57
N PRO A 758 0.14 -44.84 15.52
CA PRO A 758 0.84 -43.91 14.63
C PRO A 758 0.90 -44.42 13.19
N SER A 759 0.26 -45.55 12.88
CA SER A 759 0.15 -46.06 11.52
C SER A 759 -0.46 -44.96 10.62
N PRO A 760 0.19 -44.61 9.49
CA PRO A 760 -0.41 -43.68 8.54
C PRO A 760 -1.75 -44.28 8.08
N SER A 761 -2.84 -43.52 8.20
CA SER A 761 -4.07 -43.91 7.52
C SER A 761 -3.76 -44.09 6.03
N PRO A 762 -4.20 -45.21 5.41
CA PRO A 762 -3.85 -45.55 4.03
C PRO A 762 -4.29 -44.50 3.02
#